data_AF-A0A162K2F9-F1
#
_entry.id   AF-A0A162K2F9-F1
#
_cell.length_a   1.000
_cell.length_b   1.000
_cell.length_c   1.000
_cell.angle_alpha   90.00
_cell.angle_beta   90.00
_cell.angle_gamma   90.00
#
_symmetry.space_group_name_H-M   'P 1'
#
loop_
_entity.id
_entity.type
_entity.pdbx_description
1 polymer ?
#
loop_
_entity_poly.entity_id
_entity_poly.type
_entity_poly.pdbx_seq_one_letter_code
_entity_poly.pdbx_strand_id
1 'polypeptide(L)'
;MRIAIAGGLGLGYLLATGLSRAENAYNVVVLSRTPRKLTWNANTKPRREFAAFGIQVHVVDYHNKDTLRFALNGIDLVISTISGQEQLNLINAAGHGRVRYFVPSEFEGSLEKRPPAHSDPLDRGSAAALALLRQWSEGSTRMKWTVFSCGVFMERFHPYGLTASLGIGAGEGVGTVGSYVADINAGYADYTAKDAKNSSVKICLTSVIDVVRFVIAAVDLGPSNWPAEFTMRGDKKSLRDVVDALSAAQNIAFDSQVLSYQELLTHIAYNTQMAQYARVAYLQRNLQTANGRYEFSRTNLNDAVDRSSRVSVRPMNFAQWLATIFRSCTSYQTQPAIDPGRKLPEMAQNVRCVVKSASILAKCRQASAHQTWRGNLRTSASGPGGRRAPVSPPHRLYNTSAPAPDGSTSPSSSSSSSSSSSVVERAVRLSMAPLNGSVKMQCTRCDADGAATTTTLSKAEVASEYGLSPRDLQVVDVPSQGFPHILVRESTILVHVFDLRLLIQADRILLLHVDGLADTTISQVFTYDLQNKLRGDGSHVLHRKLGEAFELRALEAALASVAAGLEALYLGARRDVGLALRRLDEQMAGREEESVHTALRELLDMARRLADIEQRARLVRNALQELLREDQDMADLYLTDKRDGRRHAAAEHEEVEYLFESYFRAHDAVVHEAAALMANVHRTDDTIRSILANRRNQIMILETKVEIAMLAMATATLVAGWYGMNTVNFLEQSGYAFAVIVSGSVLGGGMIWMFLLRRLRNIRRKKF
;
A
#
# COMPACT_ATOMS: atom_id res chain seq x y z
N MET A 1 22.57 1.72 -30.34
CA MET A 1 21.87 2.80 -29.59
C MET A 1 21.74 2.35 -28.15
N ARG A 2 22.13 3.19 -27.18
CA ARG A 2 21.98 2.90 -25.74
C ARG A 2 20.77 3.65 -25.19
N ILE A 3 19.87 2.93 -24.53
CA ILE A 3 18.56 3.43 -24.09
C ILE A 3 18.52 3.44 -22.56
N ALA A 4 18.17 4.57 -21.95
CA ALA A 4 17.89 4.64 -20.52
C ALA A 4 16.39 4.70 -20.25
N ILE A 5 15.90 3.86 -19.34
CA ILE A 5 14.53 3.89 -18.83
C ILE A 5 14.54 4.49 -17.42
N ALA A 6 13.90 5.63 -17.21
CA ALA A 6 13.80 6.26 -15.91
C ALA A 6 12.51 5.82 -15.19
N GLY A 7 12.68 5.05 -14.11
CA GLY A 7 11.61 4.37 -13.39
C GLY A 7 11.66 2.86 -13.63
N GLY A 8 12.08 2.07 -12.63
CA GLY A 8 12.26 0.62 -12.77
C GLY A 8 11.04 -0.24 -12.43
N LEU A 9 9.85 0.34 -12.28
CA LEU A 9 8.62 -0.36 -11.89
C LEU A 9 7.53 -0.17 -12.94
N GLY A 10 6.52 -1.05 -12.91
CA GLY A 10 5.35 -1.01 -13.77
C GLY A 10 5.68 -0.89 -15.26
N LEU A 11 5.24 0.19 -15.89
CA LEU A 11 5.48 0.43 -17.32
C LEU A 11 6.99 0.46 -17.65
N GLY A 12 7.81 1.04 -16.78
CA GLY A 12 9.26 1.10 -16.99
C GLY A 12 9.93 -0.28 -16.97
N TYR A 13 9.46 -1.18 -16.11
CA TYR A 13 9.90 -2.59 -16.12
C TYR A 13 9.54 -3.29 -17.44
N LEU A 14 8.29 -3.13 -17.90
CA LEU A 14 7.81 -3.75 -19.14
C LEU A 14 8.53 -3.20 -20.38
N LEU A 15 8.79 -1.89 -20.43
CA LEU A 15 9.57 -1.26 -21.50
C LEU A 15 11.02 -1.75 -21.50
N ALA A 16 11.68 -1.77 -20.35
CA ALA A 16 13.07 -2.18 -20.25
C ALA A 16 13.27 -3.64 -20.68
N THR A 17 12.43 -4.54 -20.17
CA THR A 17 12.48 -5.96 -20.52
C THR A 17 12.08 -6.19 -21.98
N GLY A 18 11.06 -5.50 -22.48
CA GLY A 18 10.63 -5.56 -23.88
C GLY A 18 11.73 -5.12 -24.86
N LEU A 19 12.38 -3.98 -24.59
CA LEU A 19 13.48 -3.48 -25.43
C LEU A 19 14.71 -4.39 -25.42
N SER A 20 15.05 -5.00 -24.26
CA SER A 20 16.18 -5.94 -24.20
C SER A 20 15.94 -7.22 -25.01
N ARG A 21 14.67 -7.63 -25.15
CA ARG A 21 14.25 -8.85 -25.86
C ARG A 21 13.83 -8.59 -27.31
N ALA A 22 13.84 -7.33 -27.76
CA ALA A 22 13.56 -6.98 -29.14
C ALA A 22 14.60 -7.61 -30.08
N GLU A 23 14.28 -7.76 -31.36
CA GLU A 23 15.18 -8.39 -32.35
C GLU A 23 16.56 -7.71 -32.42
N ASN A 24 16.59 -6.39 -32.23
CA ASN A 24 17.80 -5.58 -32.22
C ASN A 24 18.59 -5.62 -30.90
N ALA A 25 18.11 -6.35 -29.88
CA ALA A 25 18.72 -6.54 -28.56
C ALA A 25 19.33 -5.26 -27.98
N TYR A 26 18.50 -4.24 -27.77
CA TYR A 26 18.98 -2.91 -27.37
C TYR A 26 19.75 -2.96 -26.04
N ASN A 27 20.83 -2.17 -25.95
CA ASN A 27 21.55 -1.98 -24.70
C ASN A 27 20.72 -1.04 -23.79
N VAL A 28 20.00 -1.64 -22.85
CA VAL A 28 19.09 -0.94 -21.94
C VAL A 28 19.74 -0.75 -20.56
N VAL A 29 19.61 0.47 -20.04
CA VAL A 29 19.95 0.85 -18.68
C VAL A 29 18.70 1.32 -17.97
N VAL A 30 18.48 0.92 -16.72
CA VAL A 30 17.35 1.38 -15.89
C VAL A 30 17.86 2.34 -14.83
N LEU A 31 17.29 3.54 -14.77
CA LEU A 31 17.55 4.50 -13.69
C LEU A 31 16.50 4.30 -12.59
N SER A 32 16.94 4.08 -11.35
CA SER A 32 16.05 3.83 -10.21
C SER A 32 16.55 4.49 -8.93
N ARG A 33 15.62 4.97 -8.09
CA ARG A 33 15.91 5.55 -6.76
C ARG A 33 16.41 4.53 -5.75
N THR A 34 16.07 3.26 -5.95
CA THR A 34 16.39 2.22 -4.97
C THR A 34 17.86 1.86 -5.09
N PRO A 35 18.69 2.09 -4.06
CA PRO A 35 20.08 1.71 -4.12
C PRO A 35 20.23 0.20 -4.21
N ARG A 36 21.08 -0.24 -5.15
CA ARG A 36 22.03 -1.32 -4.93
C ARG A 36 22.87 -0.91 -3.71
N LYS A 37 22.34 -1.10 -2.51
CA LYS A 37 23.10 -0.81 -1.29
C LYS A 37 24.18 -1.88 -1.17
N LEU A 38 25.37 -1.57 -1.68
CA LEU A 38 26.63 -2.04 -1.12
C LEU A 38 26.81 -1.30 0.21
N THR A 39 26.04 -1.71 1.21
CA THR A 39 26.33 -1.45 2.62
C THR A 39 26.34 -2.81 3.29
N TRP A 40 27.26 -3.01 4.22
CA TRP A 40 27.46 -4.21 5.05
C TRP A 40 26.26 -4.45 6.03
N ASN A 41 25.04 -4.43 5.48
CA ASN A 41 23.73 -4.67 6.07
C ASN A 41 22.86 -5.25 4.93
N ALA A 42 22.58 -6.55 5.00
CA ALA A 42 22.21 -7.37 3.86
C ALA A 42 20.71 -7.38 3.46
N ASN A 43 19.81 -6.55 4.02
CA ASN A 43 18.37 -6.62 3.68
C ASN A 43 17.86 -5.61 2.65
N THR A 44 18.57 -5.46 1.54
CA THR A 44 17.96 -4.93 0.32
C THR A 44 18.54 -5.70 -0.86
N LYS A 45 17.88 -6.81 -1.24
CA LYS A 45 18.27 -7.61 -2.41
C LYS A 45 18.45 -6.66 -3.61
N PRO A 46 19.60 -6.68 -4.32
CA PRO A 46 19.71 -5.98 -5.58
C PRO A 46 18.62 -6.51 -6.52
N ARG A 47 17.99 -5.64 -7.32
CA ARG A 47 16.93 -6.04 -8.27
C ARG A 47 17.45 -7.06 -9.29
N ARG A 48 17.39 -8.35 -8.94
CA ARG A 48 17.80 -9.48 -9.78
C ARG A 48 16.84 -9.70 -10.96
N GLU A 49 15.65 -9.08 -10.94
CA GLU A 49 14.66 -9.11 -12.02
C GLU A 49 15.22 -8.64 -13.38
N PHE A 50 16.15 -7.68 -13.37
CA PHE A 50 16.80 -7.17 -14.58
C PHE A 50 18.06 -7.96 -14.97
N ALA A 51 18.66 -8.69 -14.03
CA ALA A 51 19.89 -9.45 -14.26
C ALA A 51 19.68 -10.58 -15.27
N ALA A 52 18.50 -11.23 -15.25
CA ALA A 52 18.10 -12.24 -16.22
C ALA A 52 18.03 -11.71 -17.67
N PHE A 53 17.97 -10.39 -17.85
CA PHE A 53 17.88 -9.73 -19.15
C PHE A 53 19.17 -9.00 -19.55
N GLY A 54 20.24 -9.12 -18.75
CA GLY A 54 21.48 -8.37 -18.97
C GLY A 54 21.31 -6.85 -18.86
N ILE A 55 20.22 -6.38 -18.25
CA ILE A 55 19.91 -4.96 -18.11
C ILE A 55 20.66 -4.39 -16.91
N GLN A 56 21.38 -3.29 -17.12
CA GLN A 56 22.12 -2.61 -16.06
C GLN A 56 21.19 -1.66 -15.30
N VAL A 57 21.20 -1.73 -13.96
CA VAL A 57 20.45 -0.79 -13.12
C VAL A 57 21.41 0.25 -12.53
N HIS A 58 21.24 1.51 -12.91
CA HIS A 58 21.92 2.64 -12.30
C HIS A 58 21.07 3.21 -11.18
N VAL A 59 21.64 3.18 -9.98
CA VAL A 59 21.05 3.84 -8.82
C VAL A 59 21.27 5.34 -8.98
N VAL A 60 20.20 6.11 -8.98
CA VAL A 60 20.27 7.57 -9.08
C VAL A 60 19.36 8.22 -8.07
N ASP A 61 19.80 9.37 -7.56
CA ASP A 61 18.91 10.31 -6.89
C ASP A 61 18.44 11.33 -7.93
N TYR A 62 17.15 11.36 -8.22
CA TYR A 62 16.57 12.29 -9.21
C TYR A 62 16.63 13.76 -8.77
N HIS A 63 16.97 14.05 -7.52
CA HIS A 63 17.22 15.41 -7.04
C HIS A 63 18.70 15.82 -7.17
N ASN A 64 19.61 14.86 -7.36
CA ASN A 64 21.03 15.12 -7.50
C ASN A 64 21.45 15.18 -8.99
N LYS A 65 21.61 16.42 -9.47
CA LYS A 65 21.92 16.72 -10.88
C LYS A 65 23.22 16.08 -11.37
N ASP A 66 24.23 15.96 -10.52
CA ASP A 66 25.54 15.43 -10.93
C ASP A 66 25.50 13.92 -11.10
N THR A 67 24.79 13.21 -10.21
CA THR A 67 24.60 11.76 -10.34
C THR A 67 23.79 11.40 -11.59
N LEU A 68 22.76 12.20 -11.91
CA LEU A 68 21.97 12.04 -13.14
C LEU A 68 22.82 12.28 -14.40
N ARG A 69 23.64 13.34 -14.41
CA ARG A 69 24.53 13.64 -15.54
C ARG A 69 25.51 12.50 -15.79
N PHE A 70 26.10 11.95 -14.73
CA PHE A 70 26.98 10.79 -14.84
C PHE A 70 26.24 9.55 -15.37
N ALA A 71 25.06 9.26 -14.83
CA ALA A 71 24.27 8.10 -15.22
C ALA A 71 23.76 8.15 -16.67
N LEU A 72 23.59 9.36 -17.22
CA LEU A 72 23.16 9.60 -18.59
C LEU A 72 24.31 9.70 -19.61
N ASN A 73 25.56 9.60 -19.15
CA ASN A 73 26.70 9.68 -20.05
C ASN A 73 26.72 8.50 -21.05
N GLY A 74 26.78 8.83 -22.34
CA GLY A 74 26.74 7.85 -23.44
C GLY A 74 25.36 7.23 -23.68
N ILE A 75 24.28 7.82 -23.16
CA ILE A 75 22.90 7.44 -23.48
C ILE A 75 22.42 8.23 -24.69
N ASP A 76 21.82 7.53 -25.66
CA ASP A 76 21.31 8.14 -26.90
C ASP A 76 19.83 8.53 -26.79
N LEU A 77 19.03 7.67 -26.14
CA LEU A 77 17.57 7.80 -25.96
C LEU A 77 17.22 7.61 -24.50
N VAL A 78 16.46 8.53 -23.93
CA VAL A 78 15.88 8.41 -22.58
C VAL A 78 14.37 8.26 -22.69
N ILE A 79 13.79 7.27 -22.00
CA ILE A 79 12.35 7.11 -21.85
C ILE A 79 11.99 7.25 -20.37
N SER A 80 11.20 8.26 -20.05
CA SER A 80 10.75 8.55 -18.69
C SER A 80 9.40 7.90 -18.41
N THR A 81 9.30 7.17 -17.29
CA THR A 81 8.03 6.74 -16.70
C THR A 81 7.84 7.33 -15.29
N ILE A 82 8.59 8.39 -14.98
CA ILE A 82 8.48 9.21 -13.77
C ILE A 82 7.97 10.60 -14.13
N SER A 83 7.26 11.25 -13.20
CA SER A 83 6.59 12.54 -13.36
C SER A 83 7.11 13.59 -12.37
N GLY A 84 6.61 14.82 -12.47
CA GLY A 84 6.90 15.91 -11.52
C GLY A 84 8.35 16.42 -11.55
N GLN A 85 8.83 16.90 -10.41
CA GLN A 85 10.15 17.56 -10.30
C GLN A 85 11.32 16.64 -10.67
N GLU A 86 11.18 15.34 -10.40
CA GLU A 86 12.18 14.32 -10.76
C GLU A 86 12.38 14.25 -12.29
N GLN A 87 11.28 14.31 -13.04
CA GLN A 87 11.34 14.34 -14.50
C GLN A 87 11.96 15.63 -15.03
N LEU A 88 11.67 16.79 -14.41
CA LEU A 88 12.28 18.08 -14.80
C LEU A 88 13.80 18.06 -14.61
N ASN A 89 14.26 17.47 -13.51
CA ASN A 89 15.69 17.31 -13.25
C ASN A 89 16.33 16.34 -14.26
N LEU A 90 15.64 15.25 -14.60
CA LEU A 90 16.09 14.30 -15.61
C LEU A 90 16.22 14.94 -17.00
N ILE A 91 15.24 15.74 -17.43
CA ILE A 91 15.28 16.47 -18.71
C ILE A 91 16.48 17.39 -18.75
N ASN A 92 16.71 18.17 -17.69
CA ASN A 92 17.87 19.05 -17.61
C ASN A 92 19.19 18.29 -17.65
N ALA A 93 19.29 17.17 -16.93
CA ALA A 93 20.48 16.33 -16.96
C ALA A 93 20.72 15.72 -18.36
N ALA A 94 19.67 15.27 -19.04
CA ALA A 94 19.72 14.72 -20.40
C ALA A 94 20.17 15.76 -21.43
N GLY A 95 19.63 16.98 -21.36
CA GLY A 95 20.02 18.09 -22.22
C GLY A 95 21.51 18.41 -22.10
N HIS A 96 22.04 18.50 -20.87
CA HIS A 96 23.47 18.71 -20.64
C HIS A 96 24.34 17.50 -21.00
N GLY A 97 23.81 16.29 -20.81
CA GLY A 97 24.46 15.01 -21.14
C GLY A 97 24.51 14.69 -22.64
N ARG A 98 24.02 15.60 -23.50
CA ARG A 98 23.94 15.43 -24.97
C ARG A 98 23.14 14.21 -25.41
N VAL A 99 22.11 13.85 -24.65
CA VAL A 99 21.11 12.85 -25.07
C VAL A 99 20.44 13.36 -26.35
N ARG A 100 20.28 12.50 -27.36
CA ARG A 100 19.73 12.92 -28.67
C ARG A 100 18.21 12.91 -28.70
N TYR A 101 17.61 11.94 -28.02
CA TYR A 101 16.16 11.70 -28.05
C TYR A 101 15.61 11.54 -26.63
N PHE A 102 14.48 12.18 -26.35
CA PHE A 102 13.82 12.11 -25.06
C PHE A 102 12.33 11.81 -25.20
N VAL A 103 11.86 10.81 -24.47
CA VAL A 103 10.44 10.46 -24.36
C VAL A 103 9.98 10.82 -22.94
N PRO A 104 9.15 11.85 -22.77
CA PRO A 104 8.60 12.19 -21.47
C PRO A 104 7.56 11.16 -21.00
N SER A 105 7.23 11.19 -19.71
CA SER A 105 6.24 10.30 -19.08
C SER A 105 4.79 10.70 -19.45
N GLU A 106 4.48 10.60 -20.75
CA GLU A 106 3.28 11.12 -21.38
C GLU A 106 2.46 10.01 -22.05
N PHE A 107 2.21 8.92 -21.32
CA PHE A 107 1.45 7.75 -21.80
C PHE A 107 -0.05 7.90 -21.49
N GLU A 108 -0.69 8.91 -22.08
CA GLU A 108 -2.11 9.19 -21.85
C GLU A 108 -2.83 9.76 -23.10
N GLY A 109 -3.80 10.65 -22.88
CA GLY A 109 -4.52 11.36 -23.94
C GLY A 109 -3.64 12.28 -24.80
N SER A 110 -4.20 12.69 -25.94
CA SER A 110 -3.49 13.54 -26.92
C SER A 110 -3.21 14.93 -26.37
N LEU A 111 -2.09 15.54 -26.77
CA LEU A 111 -1.69 16.87 -26.32
C LEU A 111 -2.66 17.97 -26.76
N GLU A 112 -3.25 17.83 -27.95
CA GLU A 112 -4.14 18.84 -28.55
C GLU A 112 -5.44 19.05 -27.76
N LYS A 113 -5.87 18.02 -27.01
CA LYS A 113 -7.14 18.02 -26.28
C LYS A 113 -6.98 18.24 -24.77
N ARG A 114 -5.79 18.65 -24.33
CA ARG A 114 -5.55 18.98 -22.92
C ARG A 114 -5.91 20.44 -22.64
N PRO A 115 -6.50 20.74 -21.47
CA PRO A 115 -6.63 22.12 -21.03
C PRO A 115 -5.25 22.80 -20.90
N PRO A 116 -5.18 24.13 -20.97
CA PRO A 116 -3.95 24.84 -20.66
C PRO A 116 -3.48 24.59 -19.22
N ALA A 117 -2.17 24.56 -18.98
CA ALA A 117 -1.54 24.16 -17.72
C ALA A 117 -2.17 24.74 -16.44
N HIS A 118 -2.40 26.06 -16.40
CA HIS A 118 -2.99 26.77 -15.26
C HIS A 118 -4.42 26.33 -14.89
N SER A 119 -5.07 25.58 -15.77
CA SER A 119 -6.48 25.20 -15.69
C SER A 119 -6.68 23.69 -15.85
N ASP A 120 -5.60 22.92 -16.02
CA ASP A 120 -5.68 21.47 -16.15
C ASP A 120 -5.64 20.82 -14.76
N PRO A 121 -6.78 20.30 -14.26
CA PRO A 121 -6.86 19.65 -12.95
C PRO A 121 -6.11 18.31 -12.90
N LEU A 122 -5.68 17.78 -14.06
CA LEU A 122 -4.94 16.54 -14.19
C LEU A 122 -3.47 16.76 -14.58
N ASP A 123 -3.00 18.01 -14.69
CA ASP A 123 -1.60 18.29 -14.98
C ASP A 123 -0.71 17.94 -13.78
N ARG A 124 0.26 17.06 -14.02
CA ARG A 124 1.21 16.54 -13.01
C ARG A 124 2.64 16.96 -13.32
N GLY A 125 2.80 18.21 -13.75
CA GLY A 125 4.05 18.74 -14.26
C GLY A 125 4.33 18.35 -15.71
N SER A 126 3.33 17.83 -16.43
CA SER A 126 3.39 17.53 -17.86
C SER A 126 3.67 18.81 -18.66
N ALA A 127 2.90 19.87 -18.37
CA ALA A 127 3.08 21.14 -19.06
C ALA A 127 4.48 21.74 -18.84
N ALA A 128 4.99 21.67 -17.60
CA ALA A 128 6.33 22.11 -17.26
C ALA A 128 7.42 21.29 -17.98
N ALA A 129 7.24 19.96 -18.04
CA ALA A 129 8.17 19.07 -18.74
C ALA A 129 8.21 19.35 -20.25
N LEU A 130 7.04 19.53 -20.88
CA LEU A 130 6.94 19.85 -22.30
C LEU A 130 7.53 21.24 -22.63
N ALA A 131 7.29 22.24 -21.79
CA ALA A 131 7.90 23.56 -21.94
C ALA A 131 9.44 23.48 -21.90
N LEU A 132 9.97 22.72 -20.94
CA LEU A 132 11.41 22.50 -20.80
C LEU A 132 12.00 21.75 -21.99
N LEU A 133 11.31 20.72 -22.50
CA LEU A 133 11.74 19.97 -23.68
C LEU A 133 11.78 20.82 -24.95
N ARG A 134 10.80 21.71 -25.15
CA ARG A 134 10.80 22.68 -26.26
C ARG A 134 12.01 23.61 -26.18
N GLN A 135 12.30 24.14 -25.00
CA GLN A 135 13.48 24.98 -24.77
C GLN A 135 14.79 24.27 -25.14
N TRP A 136 14.95 23.00 -24.75
CA TRP A 136 16.14 22.21 -25.09
C TRP A 136 16.21 21.82 -26.58
N SER A 137 15.06 21.64 -27.23
CA SER A 137 14.99 21.33 -28.65
C SER A 137 15.36 22.53 -29.53
N GLU A 138 15.00 23.75 -29.11
CA GLU A 138 15.30 25.00 -29.80
C GLU A 138 16.71 25.53 -29.48
N GLY A 139 17.28 25.11 -28.35
CA GLY A 139 18.61 25.50 -27.91
C GLY A 139 19.78 24.73 -28.55
N SER A 140 20.98 24.97 -28.02
CA SER A 140 22.26 24.50 -28.60
C SER A 140 22.46 22.98 -28.60
N THR A 141 21.72 22.22 -27.79
CA THR A 141 21.90 20.76 -27.64
C THR A 141 21.07 19.94 -28.61
N ARG A 142 20.07 20.55 -29.30
CA ARG A 142 19.18 19.92 -30.30
C ARG A 142 18.59 18.58 -29.85
N MET A 143 18.29 18.41 -28.57
CA MET A 143 17.67 17.19 -28.05
C MET A 143 16.24 17.12 -28.59
N LYS A 144 15.96 16.12 -29.44
CA LYS A 144 14.62 15.88 -29.98
C LYS A 144 13.77 15.18 -28.93
N TRP A 145 12.46 15.43 -28.96
CA TRP A 145 11.53 14.77 -28.06
C TRP A 145 10.26 14.34 -28.78
N THR A 146 9.64 13.29 -28.25
CA THR A 146 8.42 12.70 -28.79
C THR A 146 7.54 12.16 -27.67
N VAL A 147 6.26 12.57 -27.66
CA VAL A 147 5.23 12.05 -26.77
C VAL A 147 4.56 10.82 -27.37
N PHE A 148 4.18 9.85 -26.54
CA PHE A 148 3.45 8.65 -26.94
C PHE A 148 2.05 8.62 -26.32
N SER A 149 1.07 9.19 -27.01
CA SER A 149 -0.32 9.21 -26.59
C SER A 149 -1.05 7.92 -26.97
N CYS A 150 -1.53 7.20 -25.95
CA CYS A 150 -2.18 5.88 -26.09
C CYS A 150 -3.64 5.87 -25.63
N GLY A 151 -4.19 7.02 -25.23
CA GLY A 151 -5.54 7.12 -24.69
C GLY A 151 -5.60 6.54 -23.27
N VAL A 152 -6.53 5.63 -23.03
CA VAL A 152 -6.74 4.98 -21.73
C VAL A 152 -6.15 3.57 -21.74
N PHE A 153 -5.38 3.22 -20.71
CA PHE A 153 -4.98 1.83 -20.48
C PHE A 153 -6.19 0.95 -20.21
N MET A 154 -6.32 -0.14 -20.96
CA MET A 154 -7.40 -1.12 -20.76
C MET A 154 -7.37 -1.68 -19.32
N GLU A 155 -6.18 -1.81 -18.75
CA GLU A 155 -5.92 -2.35 -17.40
C GLU A 155 -6.50 -1.49 -16.27
N ARG A 156 -6.99 -0.28 -16.55
CA ARG A 156 -7.81 0.47 -15.58
C ARG A 156 -9.14 -0.22 -15.25
N PHE A 157 -9.60 -1.12 -16.13
CA PHE A 157 -10.79 -1.96 -15.93
C PHE A 157 -10.43 -3.37 -15.44
N HIS A 158 -9.19 -3.61 -15.01
CA HIS A 158 -8.78 -4.93 -14.50
C HIS A 158 -9.46 -5.22 -13.14
N PRO A 159 -9.89 -6.46 -12.84
CA PRO A 159 -10.50 -6.83 -11.55
C PRO A 159 -9.63 -6.55 -10.31
N TYR A 160 -8.32 -6.44 -10.47
CA TYR A 160 -7.38 -6.07 -9.39
C TYR A 160 -6.97 -4.58 -9.42
N GLY A 161 -7.41 -3.83 -10.43
CA GLY A 161 -6.98 -2.46 -10.65
C GLY A 161 -5.55 -2.38 -11.19
N LEU A 162 -5.20 -1.21 -11.73
CA LEU A 162 -3.97 -0.96 -12.47
C LEU A 162 -2.69 -1.09 -11.60
N THR A 163 -2.77 -0.71 -10.32
CA THR A 163 -1.62 -0.80 -9.41
C THR A 163 -1.35 -2.25 -8.99
N ALA A 164 -2.38 -3.00 -8.59
CA ALA A 164 -2.15 -4.37 -8.14
C ALA A 164 -1.85 -5.32 -9.31
N SER A 165 -2.39 -5.07 -10.51
CA SER A 165 -2.14 -5.91 -11.68
C SER A 165 -0.76 -5.69 -12.29
N LEU A 166 -0.32 -4.42 -12.41
CA LEU A 166 0.88 -4.06 -13.17
C LEU A 166 1.84 -3.12 -12.43
N GLY A 167 1.55 -2.70 -11.20
CA GLY A 167 2.40 -1.74 -10.48
C GLY A 167 2.40 -0.34 -11.10
N ILE A 168 1.35 0.04 -11.84
CA ILE A 168 1.23 1.33 -12.52
C ILE A 168 0.19 2.21 -11.80
N GLY A 169 0.49 3.50 -11.65
CA GLY A 169 -0.46 4.47 -11.06
C GLY A 169 -0.49 4.51 -9.54
N ALA A 170 0.49 3.91 -8.86
CA ALA A 170 0.70 4.06 -7.42
C ALA A 170 0.99 5.54 -7.07
N GLY A 171 0.19 6.13 -6.18
CA GLY A 171 0.27 7.55 -5.79
C GLY A 171 -0.61 8.49 -6.60
N GLU A 172 -1.22 8.02 -7.70
CA GLU A 172 -1.90 8.87 -8.68
C GLU A 172 -3.43 8.80 -8.61
N GLY A 173 -3.99 8.07 -7.64
CA GLY A 173 -5.45 7.95 -7.45
C GLY A 173 -6.21 7.31 -8.63
N VAL A 174 -5.49 6.60 -9.51
CA VAL A 174 -6.02 5.90 -10.71
C VAL A 174 -5.68 4.41 -10.73
N GLY A 175 -5.09 3.93 -9.63
CA GLY A 175 -4.53 2.59 -9.50
C GLY A 175 -5.50 1.53 -8.97
N THR A 176 -6.54 1.95 -8.25
CA THR A 176 -7.49 1.03 -7.60
C THR A 176 -8.60 0.61 -8.56
N VAL A 177 -9.23 -0.53 -8.27
CA VAL A 177 -10.47 -0.96 -8.92
C VAL A 177 -11.52 0.16 -8.80
N GLY A 178 -12.32 0.36 -9.84
CA GLY A 178 -13.39 1.36 -9.84
C GLY A 178 -12.93 2.82 -9.89
N SER A 179 -11.62 3.08 -9.96
CA SER A 179 -11.08 4.45 -10.00
C SER A 179 -11.35 5.22 -11.30
N TYR A 180 -11.97 4.57 -12.29
CA TYR A 180 -12.29 5.15 -13.60
C TYR A 180 -13.53 4.55 -14.26
N VAL A 181 -14.58 5.35 -14.46
CA VAL A 181 -15.79 5.06 -15.26
C VAL A 181 -16.65 3.89 -14.77
N ALA A 182 -16.06 2.74 -14.46
CA ALA A 182 -16.73 1.55 -13.99
C ALA A 182 -15.87 0.76 -13.00
N ASP A 183 -16.53 0.19 -12.00
CA ASP A 183 -16.00 -0.84 -11.13
C ASP A 183 -16.49 -2.18 -11.63
N ILE A 184 -15.55 -2.95 -12.18
CA ILE A 184 -15.85 -4.26 -12.75
C ILE A 184 -16.25 -5.27 -11.66
N ASN A 185 -15.77 -5.16 -10.42
CA ASN A 185 -16.11 -6.12 -9.38
C ASN A 185 -17.45 -5.82 -8.73
N ALA A 186 -17.77 -4.54 -8.56
CA ALA A 186 -19.04 -4.11 -7.97
C ALA A 186 -20.21 -4.13 -8.97
N GLY A 187 -19.94 -4.29 -10.27
CA GLY A 187 -20.96 -4.17 -11.31
C GLY A 187 -21.58 -2.77 -11.34
N TYR A 188 -20.78 -1.73 -11.05
CA TYR A 188 -21.25 -0.35 -10.95
C TYR A 188 -20.51 0.53 -11.95
N ALA A 189 -21.22 1.44 -12.61
CA ALA A 189 -20.64 2.41 -13.52
C ALA A 189 -21.15 3.83 -13.24
N ASP A 190 -20.25 4.81 -13.29
CA ASP A 190 -20.55 6.23 -13.10
C ASP A 190 -19.79 7.05 -14.12
N TYR A 191 -20.51 7.58 -15.11
CA TYR A 191 -19.90 8.22 -16.27
C TYR A 191 -20.83 9.20 -16.99
N THR A 192 -20.24 10.02 -17.85
CA THR A 192 -20.95 11.02 -18.65
C THR A 192 -20.97 10.62 -20.11
N ALA A 193 -22.11 10.10 -20.58
CA ALA A 193 -22.24 9.52 -21.92
C ALA A 193 -22.17 10.56 -23.06
N LYS A 194 -22.49 11.83 -22.76
CA LYS A 194 -22.55 12.91 -23.74
C LYS A 194 -21.75 14.13 -23.31
N ASP A 195 -21.07 14.75 -24.25
CA ASP A 195 -20.27 15.96 -24.02
C ASP A 195 -21.17 17.21 -23.90
N ALA A 196 -20.55 18.38 -23.71
CA ALA A 196 -21.25 19.67 -23.65
C ALA A 196 -22.06 20.00 -24.92
N LYS A 197 -21.71 19.41 -26.06
CA LYS A 197 -22.38 19.57 -27.36
C LYS A 197 -23.40 18.45 -27.61
N ASN A 198 -23.75 17.67 -26.58
CA ASN A 198 -24.68 16.54 -26.65
C ASN A 198 -24.24 15.41 -27.61
N SER A 199 -22.94 15.34 -27.92
CA SER A 199 -22.32 14.31 -28.75
C SER A 199 -21.85 13.13 -27.88
N SER A 200 -21.88 11.92 -28.43
CA SER A 200 -21.45 10.71 -27.71
C SER A 200 -19.96 10.77 -27.36
N VAL A 201 -19.64 10.63 -26.07
CA VAL A 201 -18.26 10.62 -25.57
C VAL A 201 -17.60 9.29 -25.92
N LYS A 202 -16.44 9.37 -26.58
CA LYS A 202 -15.63 8.21 -26.99
C LYS A 202 -14.24 8.28 -26.37
N ILE A 203 -13.64 7.11 -26.16
CA ILE A 203 -12.26 6.98 -25.68
C ILE A 203 -11.48 6.02 -26.58
N CYS A 204 -10.19 6.30 -26.75
CA CYS A 204 -9.24 5.36 -27.31
C CYS A 204 -8.68 4.48 -26.18
N LEU A 205 -8.64 3.17 -26.41
CA LEU A 205 -8.21 2.17 -25.45
C LEU A 205 -7.00 1.41 -26.00
N THR A 206 -5.99 1.19 -25.17
CA THR A 206 -4.80 0.44 -25.53
C THR A 206 -4.34 -0.40 -24.35
N SER A 207 -4.05 -1.69 -24.53
CA SER A 207 -3.41 -2.48 -23.47
C SER A 207 -2.00 -1.97 -23.23
N VAL A 208 -1.54 -1.96 -21.98
CA VAL A 208 -0.16 -1.63 -21.60
C VAL A 208 0.86 -2.48 -22.38
N ILE A 209 0.55 -3.75 -22.66
CA ILE A 209 1.44 -4.62 -23.45
C ILE A 209 1.55 -4.14 -24.89
N ASP A 210 0.46 -3.68 -25.49
CA ASP A 210 0.48 -3.13 -26.84
C ASP A 210 1.18 -1.76 -26.88
N VAL A 211 1.05 -0.94 -25.83
CA VAL A 211 1.84 0.30 -25.70
C VAL A 211 3.34 -0.02 -25.74
N VAL A 212 3.79 -1.03 -24.99
CA VAL A 212 5.19 -1.47 -25.02
C VAL A 212 5.60 -1.93 -26.42
N ARG A 213 4.76 -2.72 -27.11
CA ARG A 213 5.02 -3.16 -28.48
C ARG A 213 5.11 -2.00 -29.47
N PHE A 214 4.23 -1.02 -29.36
CA PHE A 214 4.27 0.18 -30.20
C PHE A 214 5.49 1.06 -29.93
N VAL A 215 5.92 1.20 -28.68
CA VAL A 215 7.14 1.94 -28.34
C VAL A 215 8.37 1.24 -28.92
N ILE A 216 8.48 -0.08 -28.75
CA ILE A 216 9.57 -0.87 -29.37
C ILE A 216 9.53 -0.71 -30.89
N ALA A 217 8.35 -0.79 -31.49
CA ALA A 217 8.16 -0.61 -32.92
C ALA A 217 8.62 0.77 -33.40
N ALA A 218 8.29 1.84 -32.67
CA ALA A 218 8.75 3.18 -32.99
C ALA A 218 10.28 3.27 -32.93
N VAL A 219 10.92 2.60 -31.96
CA VAL A 219 12.38 2.54 -31.82
C VAL A 219 13.00 1.83 -33.01
N ASP A 220 12.41 0.71 -33.46
CA ASP A 220 12.84 -0.04 -34.64
C ASP A 220 12.64 0.74 -35.96
N LEU A 221 11.61 1.59 -36.04
CA LEU A 221 11.41 2.51 -37.17
C LEU A 221 12.46 3.63 -37.25
N GLY A 222 13.19 3.89 -36.15
CA GLY A 222 14.27 4.86 -36.10
C GLY A 222 13.85 6.22 -35.51
N PRO A 223 14.46 6.68 -34.40
CA PRO A 223 14.12 7.95 -33.74
C PRO A 223 14.40 9.22 -34.54
N SER A 224 15.15 9.15 -35.64
CA SER A 224 15.59 10.34 -36.39
C SER A 224 14.43 11.16 -36.96
N ASN A 225 13.34 10.49 -37.32
CA ASN A 225 12.18 11.05 -38.02
C ASN A 225 10.90 11.04 -37.17
N TRP A 226 11.03 10.85 -35.86
CA TRP A 226 9.86 10.87 -34.99
C TRP A 226 9.18 12.25 -34.97
N PRO A 227 7.84 12.30 -35.02
CA PRO A 227 7.08 13.53 -34.84
C PRO A 227 7.14 13.98 -33.37
N ALA A 228 6.58 15.15 -33.07
CA ALA A 228 6.44 15.63 -31.69
C ALA A 228 5.48 14.75 -30.85
N GLU A 229 4.48 14.14 -31.49
CA GLU A 229 3.50 13.25 -30.86
C GLU A 229 3.21 12.05 -31.74
N PHE A 230 3.37 10.86 -31.18
CA PHE A 230 2.81 9.62 -31.69
C PHE A 230 1.48 9.32 -31.00
N THR A 231 0.48 8.99 -31.78
CA THR A 231 -0.82 8.51 -31.32
C THR A 231 -1.00 7.04 -31.71
N MET A 232 -1.36 6.22 -30.72
CA MET A 232 -1.61 4.80 -30.91
C MET A 232 -2.92 4.37 -30.25
N ARG A 233 -3.60 3.36 -30.82
CA ARG A 233 -4.75 2.74 -30.16
C ARG A 233 -4.90 1.26 -30.51
N GLY A 234 -5.49 0.49 -29.60
CA GLY A 234 -6.02 -0.84 -29.90
C GLY A 234 -7.52 -0.82 -30.24
N ASP A 235 -8.29 0.04 -29.57
CA ASP A 235 -9.73 0.17 -29.80
C ASP A 235 -10.22 1.61 -29.63
N LYS A 236 -11.40 1.91 -30.15
CA LYS A 236 -12.12 3.18 -29.93
C LYS A 236 -13.59 2.89 -29.66
N LYS A 237 -14.07 3.21 -28.45
CA LYS A 237 -15.44 2.90 -28.00
C LYS A 237 -16.12 4.09 -27.37
N SER A 238 -17.45 4.15 -27.44
CA SER A 238 -18.21 5.08 -26.59
C SER A 238 -18.15 4.60 -25.14
N LEU A 239 -18.34 5.49 -24.17
CA LEU A 239 -18.37 5.09 -22.76
C LEU A 239 -19.49 4.08 -22.46
N ARG A 240 -20.61 4.18 -23.17
CA ARG A 240 -21.69 3.20 -23.09
C ARG A 240 -21.24 1.82 -23.59
N ASP A 241 -20.62 1.75 -24.77
CA ASP A 241 -20.12 0.48 -25.33
C ASP A 241 -19.03 -0.16 -24.45
N VAL A 242 -18.27 0.64 -23.69
CA VAL A 242 -17.29 0.14 -22.72
C VAL A 242 -17.99 -0.56 -21.56
N VAL A 243 -19.01 0.07 -20.97
CA VAL A 243 -19.81 -0.54 -19.89
C VAL A 243 -20.58 -1.75 -20.39
N ASP A 244 -21.16 -1.69 -21.58
CA ASP A 244 -21.85 -2.83 -22.20
C ASP A 244 -20.90 -4.00 -22.45
N ALA A 245 -19.66 -3.73 -22.89
CA ALA A 245 -18.64 -4.76 -23.05
C ALA A 245 -18.21 -5.39 -21.71
N LEU A 246 -18.11 -4.59 -20.64
CA LEU A 246 -17.82 -5.09 -19.29
C LEU A 246 -18.96 -5.96 -18.76
N SER A 247 -20.20 -5.50 -18.94
CA SER A 247 -21.42 -6.23 -18.58
C SER A 247 -21.50 -7.57 -19.31
N ALA A 248 -21.26 -7.59 -20.63
CA ALA A 248 -21.24 -8.80 -21.43
C ALA A 248 -20.11 -9.76 -21.02
N ALA A 249 -18.94 -9.25 -20.66
CA ALA A 249 -17.79 -10.08 -20.28
C ALA A 249 -17.98 -10.77 -18.92
N GLN A 250 -18.69 -10.13 -17.98
CA GLN A 250 -18.99 -10.72 -16.68
C GLN A 250 -20.32 -11.47 -16.60
N ASN A 251 -21.19 -11.30 -17.60
CA ASN A 251 -22.58 -11.76 -17.53
C ASN A 251 -23.33 -11.17 -16.32
N ILE A 252 -23.07 -9.89 -16.00
CA ILE A 252 -23.70 -9.13 -14.91
C ILE A 252 -24.25 -7.83 -15.49
N ALA A 253 -25.48 -7.46 -15.13
CA ALA A 253 -26.05 -6.16 -15.49
C ALA A 253 -25.44 -5.06 -14.59
N PHE A 254 -24.87 -4.02 -15.20
CA PHE A 254 -24.22 -2.94 -14.44
C PHE A 254 -25.25 -1.92 -13.94
N ASP A 255 -25.22 -1.62 -12.65
CA ASP A 255 -25.92 -0.46 -12.09
C ASP A 255 -25.19 0.81 -12.54
N SER A 256 -25.81 1.56 -13.44
CA SER A 256 -25.16 2.65 -14.17
C SER A 256 -25.78 4.00 -13.84
N GLN A 257 -25.01 4.86 -13.19
CA GLN A 257 -25.32 6.27 -13.01
C GLN A 257 -24.78 7.09 -14.20
N VAL A 258 -25.65 7.43 -15.15
CA VAL A 258 -25.28 8.23 -16.31
C VAL A 258 -25.55 9.71 -16.03
N LEU A 259 -24.50 10.47 -15.75
CA LEU A 259 -24.59 11.91 -15.48
C LEU A 259 -24.57 12.71 -16.79
N SER A 260 -25.45 13.70 -16.93
CA SER A 260 -25.31 14.72 -17.97
C SER A 260 -24.10 15.61 -17.71
N TYR A 261 -23.62 16.31 -18.75
CA TYR A 261 -22.48 17.22 -18.62
C TYR A 261 -22.72 18.32 -17.55
N GLN A 262 -23.94 18.84 -17.43
CA GLN A 262 -24.29 19.86 -16.45
C GLN A 262 -24.42 19.31 -15.02
N GLU A 263 -24.97 18.10 -14.87
CA GLU A 263 -24.99 17.41 -13.57
C GLU A 263 -23.58 17.10 -13.10
N LEU A 264 -22.69 16.68 -14.00
CA LEU A 264 -21.28 16.43 -13.66
C LEU A 264 -20.60 17.70 -13.09
N LEU A 265 -20.77 18.85 -13.73
CA LEU A 265 -20.25 20.12 -13.23
C LEU A 265 -20.85 20.50 -11.87
N THR A 266 -22.14 20.29 -11.69
CA THR A 266 -22.84 20.55 -10.42
C THR A 266 -22.33 19.64 -9.31
N HIS A 267 -22.13 18.35 -9.60
CA HIS A 267 -21.55 17.39 -8.66
C HIS A 267 -20.12 17.76 -8.29
N ILE A 268 -19.30 18.23 -9.24
CA ILE A 268 -17.94 18.73 -8.94
C ILE A 268 -18.02 19.93 -7.99
N ALA A 269 -18.86 20.92 -8.28
CA ALA A 269 -19.02 22.11 -7.44
C ALA A 269 -19.49 21.76 -6.02
N TYR A 270 -20.51 20.90 -5.92
CA TYR A 270 -21.05 20.42 -4.64
C TYR A 270 -20.00 19.66 -3.82
N ASN A 271 -19.32 18.68 -4.43
CA ASN A 271 -18.29 17.89 -3.72
C ASN A 271 -17.08 18.74 -3.35
N THR A 272 -16.78 19.80 -4.09
CA THR A 272 -15.74 20.79 -3.74
C THR A 272 -16.14 21.58 -2.50
N GLN A 273 -17.39 22.06 -2.43
CA GLN A 273 -17.91 22.76 -1.25
C GLN A 273 -17.96 21.86 0.00
N MET A 274 -18.22 20.57 -0.19
CA MET A 274 -18.25 19.57 0.88
C MET A 274 -16.85 19.00 1.22
N ALA A 275 -15.77 19.54 0.64
CA ALA A 275 -14.38 19.10 0.84
C ALA A 275 -14.13 17.60 0.52
N GLN A 276 -14.92 17.01 -0.37
CA GLN A 276 -14.81 15.61 -0.80
C GLN A 276 -13.79 15.44 -1.93
N TYR A 277 -12.52 15.77 -1.66
CA TYR A 277 -11.48 15.91 -2.69
C TYR A 277 -11.21 14.63 -3.50
N ALA A 278 -11.34 13.45 -2.90
CA ALA A 278 -11.19 12.18 -3.63
C ALA A 278 -12.29 11.99 -4.70
N ARG A 279 -13.54 12.32 -4.35
CA ARG A 279 -14.68 12.29 -5.28
C ARG A 279 -14.56 13.39 -6.33
N VAL A 280 -14.12 14.60 -5.94
CA VAL A 280 -13.82 15.67 -6.90
C VAL A 280 -12.77 15.22 -7.91
N ALA A 281 -11.67 14.60 -7.48
CA ALA A 281 -10.63 14.10 -8.38
C ALA A 281 -11.16 13.02 -9.35
N TYR A 282 -12.06 12.15 -8.90
CA TYR A 282 -12.76 11.19 -9.76
C TYR A 282 -13.63 11.89 -10.81
N LEU A 283 -14.51 12.80 -10.38
CA LEU A 283 -15.43 13.51 -11.27
C LEU A 283 -14.69 14.45 -12.25
N GLN A 284 -13.58 15.06 -11.82
CA GLN A 284 -12.68 15.83 -12.68
C GLN A 284 -12.12 14.97 -13.82
N ARG A 285 -11.75 13.70 -13.57
CA ARG A 285 -11.34 12.76 -14.64
C ARG A 285 -12.48 12.41 -15.58
N ASN A 286 -13.68 12.22 -15.06
CA ASN A 286 -14.87 12.02 -15.90
C ASN A 286 -15.14 13.25 -16.78
N LEU A 287 -14.94 14.46 -16.24
CA LEU A 287 -15.11 15.71 -17.01
C LEU A 287 -14.08 15.82 -18.13
N GLN A 288 -12.81 15.54 -17.86
CA GLN A 288 -11.78 15.54 -18.91
C GLN A 288 -12.01 14.44 -19.95
N THR A 289 -12.58 13.31 -19.54
CA THR A 289 -13.03 12.26 -20.47
C THR A 289 -14.15 12.78 -21.37
N ALA A 290 -15.17 13.44 -20.80
CA ALA A 290 -16.27 14.05 -21.54
C ALA A 290 -15.81 15.17 -22.49
N ASN A 291 -14.77 15.91 -22.11
CA ASN A 291 -14.12 16.92 -22.96
C ASN A 291 -13.23 16.32 -24.06
N GLY A 292 -13.14 14.99 -24.13
CA GLY A 292 -12.46 14.27 -25.20
C GLY A 292 -10.94 14.11 -25.02
N ARG A 293 -10.38 14.33 -23.82
CA ARG A 293 -8.92 14.20 -23.54
C ARG A 293 -8.33 12.90 -24.09
N TYR A 294 -9.06 11.79 -23.96
CA TYR A 294 -8.62 10.46 -24.36
C TYR A 294 -9.08 10.02 -25.75
N GLU A 295 -9.64 10.92 -26.56
CA GLU A 295 -10.13 10.60 -27.90
C GLU A 295 -9.24 11.22 -28.97
N PHE A 296 -8.77 10.42 -29.92
CA PHE A 296 -8.15 10.93 -31.14
C PHE A 296 -8.55 10.08 -32.34
N SER A 297 -8.72 10.75 -33.48
CA SER A 297 -9.15 10.10 -34.72
C SER A 297 -7.97 9.49 -35.48
N ARG A 298 -6.85 10.23 -35.54
CA ARG A 298 -5.64 9.85 -36.26
C ARG A 298 -4.72 9.04 -35.37
N THR A 299 -4.20 7.93 -35.88
CA THR A 299 -3.31 6.99 -35.18
C THR A 299 -2.02 6.86 -35.99
N ASN A 300 -1.19 7.90 -35.94
CA ASN A 300 -0.04 8.01 -36.85
C ASN A 300 1.01 6.90 -36.62
N LEU A 301 1.09 6.33 -35.42
CA LEU A 301 2.00 5.23 -35.12
C LEU A 301 1.45 3.90 -35.63
N ASN A 302 0.14 3.65 -35.50
CA ASN A 302 -0.49 2.49 -36.15
C ASN A 302 -0.23 2.54 -37.67
N ASP A 303 -0.49 3.68 -38.30
CA ASP A 303 -0.27 3.85 -39.75
C ASP A 303 1.20 3.66 -40.14
N ALA A 304 2.14 4.11 -39.30
CA ALA A 304 3.57 3.96 -39.55
C ALA A 304 4.03 2.51 -39.43
N VAL A 305 3.49 1.76 -38.46
CA VAL A 305 3.76 0.33 -38.31
C VAL A 305 3.15 -0.46 -39.47
N ASP A 306 1.91 -0.19 -39.85
CA ASP A 306 1.22 -0.91 -40.93
C ASP A 306 1.88 -0.71 -42.30
N ARG A 307 2.51 0.45 -42.55
CA ARG A 307 3.26 0.72 -43.78
C ARG A 307 4.66 0.11 -43.78
N SER A 308 5.18 -0.29 -42.63
CA SER A 308 6.53 -0.83 -42.51
C SER A 308 6.55 -2.32 -42.75
N SER A 309 7.46 -2.80 -43.59
CA SER A 309 7.73 -4.23 -43.73
C SER A 309 8.63 -4.79 -42.63
N ARG A 310 9.20 -3.92 -41.79
CA ARG A 310 10.22 -4.28 -40.78
C ARG A 310 9.62 -4.56 -39.40
N VAL A 311 8.41 -4.07 -39.14
CA VAL A 311 7.80 -4.14 -37.81
C VAL A 311 6.34 -4.48 -37.95
N SER A 312 5.80 -5.27 -37.03
CA SER A 312 4.39 -5.66 -37.02
C SER A 312 3.85 -5.61 -35.60
N VAL A 313 2.83 -4.80 -35.40
CA VAL A 313 2.08 -4.71 -34.14
C VAL A 313 0.61 -4.91 -34.47
N ARG A 314 0.02 -5.99 -33.96
CA ARG A 314 -1.42 -6.23 -34.03
C ARG A 314 -2.00 -5.95 -32.65
N PRO A 315 -2.52 -4.74 -32.40
CA PRO A 315 -3.05 -4.41 -31.10
C PRO A 315 -4.36 -5.16 -30.86
N MET A 316 -4.59 -5.54 -29.60
CA MET A 316 -5.83 -6.18 -29.20
C MET A 316 -6.95 -5.16 -29.07
N ASN A 317 -8.16 -5.57 -29.46
CA ASN A 317 -9.35 -4.77 -29.17
C ASN A 317 -9.84 -5.02 -27.72
N PHE A 318 -10.75 -4.17 -27.23
CA PHE A 318 -11.16 -4.22 -25.83
C PHE A 318 -11.90 -5.51 -25.48
N ALA A 319 -12.72 -6.05 -26.38
CA ALA A 319 -13.43 -7.30 -26.15
C ALA A 319 -12.47 -8.51 -26.09
N GLN A 320 -11.45 -8.53 -26.96
CA GLN A 320 -10.38 -9.54 -26.91
C GLN A 320 -9.60 -9.44 -25.61
N TRP A 321 -9.31 -8.22 -25.14
CA TRP A 321 -8.66 -8.00 -23.85
C TRP A 321 -9.51 -8.51 -22.68
N LEU A 322 -10.80 -8.19 -22.65
CA LEU A 322 -11.73 -8.72 -21.64
C LEU A 322 -11.74 -10.26 -21.66
N ALA A 323 -11.77 -10.89 -22.83
CA ALA A 323 -11.71 -12.34 -22.92
C ALA A 323 -10.40 -12.92 -22.35
N THR A 324 -9.26 -12.23 -22.48
CA THR A 324 -7.99 -12.68 -21.89
C THR A 324 -8.00 -12.63 -20.37
N ILE A 325 -8.55 -11.58 -19.76
CA ILE A 325 -8.61 -11.48 -18.29
C ILE A 325 -9.58 -12.51 -17.70
N PHE A 326 -10.73 -12.77 -18.34
CA PHE A 326 -11.73 -13.70 -17.81
C PHE A 326 -11.42 -15.18 -18.11
N ARG A 327 -10.70 -15.49 -19.19
CA ARG A 327 -10.15 -16.85 -19.40
C ARG A 327 -9.09 -17.21 -18.37
N SER A 328 -8.33 -16.21 -17.90
CA SER A 328 -7.34 -16.38 -16.83
C SER A 328 -8.00 -16.61 -15.45
N CYS A 329 -9.24 -16.15 -15.26
CA CYS A 329 -10.04 -16.40 -14.05
C CYS A 329 -10.84 -17.72 -14.09
N THR A 330 -11.30 -18.17 -15.27
CA THR A 330 -12.16 -19.37 -15.38
C THR A 330 -11.42 -20.71 -15.31
N SER A 331 -10.08 -20.73 -15.44
CA SER A 331 -9.28 -21.94 -15.19
C SER A 331 -9.22 -22.36 -13.70
N TYR A 332 -9.90 -21.63 -12.81
CA TYR A 332 -9.97 -21.94 -11.38
C TYR A 332 -11.35 -22.41 -10.89
N GLN A 333 -12.37 -22.52 -11.76
CA GLN A 333 -13.73 -22.71 -11.24
C GLN A 333 -14.62 -23.79 -11.87
N THR A 334 -14.18 -24.57 -12.84
CA THR A 334 -14.92 -25.80 -13.22
C THR A 334 -14.03 -26.86 -13.88
N GLN A 335 -13.88 -28.01 -13.23
CA GLN A 335 -13.70 -29.28 -13.94
C GLN A 335 -14.37 -30.42 -13.14
N PRO A 336 -15.24 -31.23 -13.77
CA PRO A 336 -15.88 -32.37 -13.13
C PRO A 336 -14.90 -33.54 -13.04
N ALA A 337 -15.12 -34.40 -12.05
CA ALA A 337 -14.37 -35.63 -11.81
C ALA A 337 -14.24 -36.51 -13.06
N ILE A 338 -13.07 -37.14 -13.29
CA ILE A 338 -12.89 -38.51 -13.84
C ILE A 338 -11.39 -38.93 -13.93
N ASP A 339 -11.17 -40.17 -13.48
CA ASP A 339 -10.13 -41.22 -13.72
C ASP A 339 -8.63 -41.06 -13.36
N PRO A 340 -8.07 -41.95 -12.49
CA PRO A 340 -6.64 -42.01 -12.18
C PRO A 340 -5.93 -42.99 -13.13
N GLY A 341 -5.37 -42.52 -14.25
CA GLY A 341 -4.70 -43.45 -15.19
C GLY A 341 -3.70 -42.90 -16.20
N ARG A 342 -3.37 -41.60 -16.22
CA ARG A 342 -2.33 -41.07 -17.13
C ARG A 342 -1.38 -40.10 -16.45
N LYS A 343 -0.09 -40.43 -16.48
CA LYS A 343 1.02 -39.56 -16.08
C LYS A 343 1.07 -38.30 -16.96
N LEU A 344 1.20 -37.12 -16.35
CA LEU A 344 1.49 -35.83 -16.99
C LEU A 344 2.67 -35.11 -16.29
N PRO A 345 3.45 -34.28 -17.01
CA PRO A 345 4.76 -33.78 -16.58
C PRO A 345 4.72 -32.45 -15.79
N GLU A 346 5.83 -32.17 -15.09
CA GLU A 346 6.13 -31.03 -14.20
C GLU A 346 5.73 -29.63 -14.74
N MET A 347 5.08 -28.85 -13.89
CA MET A 347 4.69 -27.46 -14.11
C MET A 347 5.80 -26.48 -13.65
N ALA A 348 6.54 -25.95 -14.61
CA ALA A 348 7.19 -24.64 -14.53
C ALA A 348 6.63 -23.77 -15.67
N GLN A 349 5.55 -23.03 -15.41
CA GLN A 349 4.98 -22.10 -16.39
C GLN A 349 3.92 -21.22 -15.73
N ASN A 350 4.21 -19.93 -15.57
CA ASN A 350 3.23 -18.84 -15.65
C ASN A 350 3.91 -17.48 -15.89
N VAL A 351 4.74 -17.40 -16.97
CA VAL A 351 4.99 -16.17 -17.77
C VAL A 351 5.21 -16.54 -19.25
N ARG A 352 4.60 -17.62 -19.74
CA ARG A 352 4.65 -18.01 -21.16
C ARG A 352 3.25 -18.32 -21.66
N CYS A 353 2.47 -17.29 -21.94
CA CYS A 353 1.49 -17.35 -23.02
C CYS A 353 1.27 -15.94 -23.56
N VAL A 354 1.21 -15.85 -24.89
CA VAL A 354 1.07 -14.64 -25.73
C VAL A 354 2.36 -13.96 -26.22
N VAL A 355 3.31 -14.74 -26.76
CA VAL A 355 4.01 -14.45 -28.05
C VAL A 355 4.54 -15.80 -28.58
N LYS A 356 3.73 -16.51 -29.37
CA LYS A 356 4.22 -17.58 -30.25
C LYS A 356 3.40 -17.58 -31.52
N SER A 357 3.76 -16.69 -32.43
CA SER A 357 3.34 -16.71 -33.83
C SER A 357 4.29 -15.83 -34.64
N ALA A 358 5.51 -16.31 -34.90
CA ALA A 358 6.29 -16.00 -36.10
C ALA A 358 7.65 -16.71 -36.08
N SER A 359 8.01 -17.25 -37.24
CA SER A 359 9.31 -17.78 -37.69
C SER A 359 9.73 -19.20 -37.26
N ILE A 360 9.49 -20.07 -38.24
CA ILE A 360 10.10 -21.37 -38.51
C ILE A 360 11.40 -21.11 -39.34
N LEU A 361 12.38 -22.03 -39.21
CA LEU A 361 13.62 -22.22 -40.01
C LEU A 361 14.85 -21.34 -39.70
N ALA A 362 15.87 -21.93 -39.05
CA ALA A 362 17.11 -22.41 -39.70
C ALA A 362 18.03 -23.13 -38.69
N LYS A 363 18.69 -24.18 -39.17
CA LYS A 363 19.47 -25.18 -38.43
C LYS A 363 20.99 -24.89 -38.44
N CYS A 364 21.64 -25.46 -37.42
CA CYS A 364 22.93 -26.19 -37.44
C CYS A 364 24.28 -25.48 -37.24
N ARG A 365 25.01 -26.08 -36.26
CA ARG A 365 26.40 -26.58 -36.29
C ARG A 365 27.54 -25.69 -35.77
N GLN A 366 28.08 -26.07 -34.59
CA GLN A 366 29.45 -26.58 -34.28
C GLN A 366 29.72 -26.30 -32.78
N ALA A 367 29.87 -27.29 -31.90
CA ALA A 367 30.92 -28.31 -31.74
C ALA A 367 32.25 -27.77 -31.16
N SER A 368 32.54 -28.28 -29.95
CA SER A 368 33.85 -28.63 -29.38
C SER A 368 34.86 -27.56 -28.90
N ALA A 369 35.08 -27.64 -27.57
CA ALA A 369 36.34 -28.05 -26.92
C ALA A 369 37.37 -26.99 -26.45
N HIS A 370 38.06 -27.40 -25.37
CA HIS A 370 39.29 -26.91 -24.73
C HIS A 370 39.18 -25.77 -23.70
N GLN A 371 39.88 -25.77 -22.56
CA GLN A 371 40.66 -26.78 -21.83
C GLN A 371 40.97 -26.18 -20.44
N THR A 372 41.12 -27.09 -19.48
CA THR A 372 41.85 -26.99 -18.22
C THR A 372 42.97 -25.94 -18.12
N TRP A 373 43.08 -25.29 -16.96
CA TRP A 373 44.38 -24.93 -16.39
C TRP A 373 44.41 -25.18 -14.88
N ARG A 374 45.21 -26.18 -14.48
CA ARG A 374 45.73 -26.40 -13.13
C ARG A 374 47.14 -25.80 -13.10
N GLY A 375 47.47 -25.10 -12.01
CA GLY A 375 48.84 -24.69 -11.70
C GLY A 375 49.04 -24.66 -10.18
N ASN A 376 49.66 -25.71 -9.65
CA ASN A 376 50.20 -25.80 -8.29
C ASN A 376 51.66 -25.34 -8.30
N LEU A 377 52.10 -24.68 -7.21
CA LEU A 377 53.46 -24.65 -6.63
C LEU A 377 53.26 -24.05 -5.22
N ARG A 378 53.33 -24.76 -4.07
CA ARG A 378 54.51 -25.30 -3.33
C ARG A 378 55.70 -24.32 -3.33
N THR A 379 56.43 -24.00 -2.26
CA THR A 379 56.56 -24.39 -0.84
C THR A 379 57.72 -23.52 -0.27
N SER A 380 57.71 -23.13 1.01
CA SER A 380 58.87 -23.33 1.91
C SER A 380 58.56 -22.88 3.34
N ALA A 381 59.01 -23.69 4.29
CA ALA A 381 58.78 -23.63 5.73
C ALA A 381 60.00 -23.12 6.49
N SER A 382 59.79 -22.64 7.73
CA SER A 382 60.67 -22.86 8.91
C SER A 382 60.07 -22.21 10.17
N GLY A 383 59.82 -22.99 11.24
CA GLY A 383 59.44 -22.52 12.59
C GLY A 383 60.68 -22.15 13.45
N PRO A 384 60.70 -22.33 14.80
CA PRO A 384 59.62 -22.61 15.76
C PRO A 384 59.71 -21.82 17.11
N GLY A 385 58.73 -21.99 18.01
CA GLY A 385 58.96 -22.07 19.47
C GLY A 385 58.31 -21.01 20.39
N GLY A 386 57.74 -21.48 21.51
CA GLY A 386 57.64 -20.68 22.76
C GLY A 386 56.29 -20.67 23.50
N ARG A 387 56.19 -21.42 24.61
CA ARG A 387 55.08 -21.41 25.59
C ARG A 387 55.17 -20.21 26.55
N ARG A 388 54.01 -19.71 27.03
CA ARG A 388 53.61 -19.45 28.45
C ARG A 388 52.65 -18.23 28.60
N ALA A 389 51.54 -18.46 29.31
CA ALA A 389 50.76 -17.47 30.08
C ALA A 389 51.44 -17.22 31.46
N PRO A 390 50.91 -16.42 32.42
CA PRO A 390 49.67 -15.64 32.49
C PRO A 390 49.84 -14.21 33.09
N VAL A 391 48.73 -13.51 33.41
CA VAL A 391 48.44 -12.70 34.64
C VAL A 391 47.55 -11.46 34.36
N SER A 392 46.45 -11.36 35.12
CA SER A 392 45.46 -10.27 35.22
C SER A 392 45.92 -9.12 36.14
N PRO A 393 45.20 -7.97 36.20
CA PRO A 393 44.67 -7.46 37.49
C PRO A 393 43.31 -6.68 37.32
N PRO A 394 42.71 -6.01 38.36
CA PRO A 394 41.69 -6.61 39.23
C PRO A 394 40.36 -5.81 39.36
N HIS A 395 39.40 -6.44 40.06
CA HIS A 395 38.06 -5.97 40.44
C HIS A 395 38.03 -4.85 41.50
N ARG A 396 36.93 -4.07 41.52
CA ARG A 396 36.49 -3.26 42.67
C ARG A 396 35.02 -3.59 43.02
N LEU A 397 34.82 -4.04 44.26
CA LEU A 397 33.53 -4.31 44.91
C LEU A 397 33.04 -3.04 45.62
N TYR A 398 31.72 -2.84 45.67
CA TYR A 398 31.07 -2.20 46.82
C TYR A 398 29.81 -2.97 47.18
N ASN A 399 29.76 -3.33 48.46
CA ASN A 399 28.70 -4.02 49.16
C ASN A 399 28.09 -2.99 50.14
N THR A 400 26.77 -2.88 50.23
CA THR A 400 26.12 -2.19 51.35
C THR A 400 24.89 -2.98 51.78
N SER A 401 25.07 -3.67 52.90
CA SER A 401 24.07 -4.26 53.78
C SER A 401 23.22 -3.19 54.46
N ALA A 402 21.90 -3.44 54.57
CA ALA A 402 20.98 -2.67 55.41
C ALA A 402 20.65 -3.44 56.70
N PRO A 403 20.43 -2.77 57.86
CA PRO A 403 20.07 -3.42 59.11
C PRO A 403 18.55 -3.36 59.40
N ALA A 404 18.07 -4.29 60.23
CA ALA A 404 16.84 -4.22 61.05
C ALA A 404 17.27 -4.17 62.54
N PRO A 405 16.41 -4.00 63.58
CA PRO A 405 14.93 -4.08 63.65
C PRO A 405 14.23 -3.06 64.63
N ASP A 406 12.93 -3.31 64.89
CA ASP A 406 12.16 -3.11 66.15
C ASP A 406 10.92 -2.16 66.20
N GLY A 407 9.76 -2.75 66.54
CA GLY A 407 8.99 -2.36 67.75
C GLY A 407 7.79 -1.39 67.71
N SER A 408 6.59 -1.92 67.43
CA SER A 408 5.24 -1.59 67.98
C SER A 408 4.71 -0.14 68.10
N THR A 409 3.60 0.18 67.40
CA THR A 409 2.28 0.61 67.99
C THR A 409 1.24 0.90 66.88
N SER A 410 0.01 0.40 67.06
CA SER A 410 -1.22 0.80 66.31
C SER A 410 -1.93 1.93 67.09
N PRO A 411 -2.82 2.81 66.54
CA PRO A 411 -3.92 2.43 65.64
C PRO A 411 -4.46 3.47 64.60
N SER A 412 -5.33 2.94 63.74
CA SER A 412 -6.52 3.56 63.12
C SER A 412 -6.40 4.47 61.88
N SER A 413 -7.20 4.04 60.88
CA SER A 413 -8.00 4.82 59.92
C SER A 413 -7.46 5.07 58.51
N SER A 414 -8.42 4.99 57.58
CA SER A 414 -8.41 5.34 56.15
C SER A 414 -7.94 4.26 55.15
N SER A 415 -8.92 3.46 54.75
CA SER A 415 -9.00 2.73 53.48
C SER A 415 -8.76 3.66 52.28
N SER A 416 -7.57 3.64 51.68
CA SER A 416 -7.33 4.12 50.30
C SER A 416 -5.95 3.75 49.71
N SER A 417 -5.42 2.55 49.98
CA SER A 417 -4.08 2.15 49.46
C SER A 417 -3.99 0.73 48.88
N SER A 418 -5.10 0.17 48.36
CA SER A 418 -5.11 -1.21 47.83
C SER A 418 -4.56 -1.37 46.39
N SER A 419 -4.26 -0.29 45.67
CA SER A 419 -3.80 -0.38 44.27
C SER A 419 -2.29 -0.60 44.14
N SER A 420 -1.49 0.07 44.98
CA SER A 420 -0.02 0.09 44.88
C SER A 420 0.65 -1.17 45.43
N SER A 421 0.06 -1.81 46.44
CA SER A 421 0.53 -3.10 46.98
C SER A 421 0.40 -4.23 45.97
N SER A 422 -0.61 -4.18 45.10
CA SER A 422 -0.87 -5.21 44.09
C SER A 422 0.17 -5.25 42.97
N VAL A 423 0.72 -4.10 42.56
CA VAL A 423 1.71 -4.03 41.47
C VAL A 423 3.06 -4.54 41.96
N VAL A 424 3.48 -4.16 43.16
CA VAL A 424 4.74 -4.65 43.75
C VAL A 424 4.64 -6.14 44.02
N GLU A 425 3.53 -6.62 44.61
CA GLU A 425 3.33 -8.06 44.84
C GLU A 425 3.32 -8.86 43.53
N ARG A 426 2.68 -8.35 42.47
CA ARG A 426 2.64 -8.99 41.15
C ARG A 426 4.01 -8.94 40.45
N ALA A 427 4.74 -7.82 40.55
CA ALA A 427 6.10 -7.69 40.02
C ALA A 427 7.08 -8.61 40.74
N VAL A 428 6.96 -8.75 42.07
CA VAL A 428 7.77 -9.68 42.87
C VAL A 428 7.48 -11.13 42.46
N ARG A 429 6.20 -11.52 42.30
CA ARG A 429 5.84 -12.85 41.77
C ARG A 429 6.39 -13.11 40.37
N LEU A 430 6.29 -12.14 39.47
CA LEU A 430 6.83 -12.24 38.10
C LEU A 430 8.37 -12.29 38.09
N SER A 431 9.05 -11.61 39.03
CA SER A 431 10.51 -11.66 39.17
C SER A 431 11.01 -13.00 39.71
N MET A 432 10.14 -13.74 40.42
CA MET A 432 10.42 -15.06 40.97
C MET A 432 10.07 -16.20 39.99
N ALA A 433 9.21 -15.96 38.98
CA ALA A 433 8.86 -16.97 37.97
C ALA A 433 10.08 -17.51 37.17
N PRO A 434 11.07 -16.70 36.75
CA PRO A 434 12.31 -17.19 36.14
C PRO A 434 13.16 -18.10 37.04
N LEU A 435 12.98 -18.01 38.37
CA LEU A 435 13.79 -18.70 39.37
C LEU A 435 13.19 -20.06 39.79
N ASN A 436 11.90 -20.30 39.54
CA ASN A 436 11.23 -21.53 39.92
C ASN A 436 11.23 -22.55 38.77
N GLY A 437 12.36 -23.23 38.57
CA GLY A 437 12.49 -24.32 37.59
C GLY A 437 11.54 -25.51 37.81
N SER A 438 10.85 -25.56 38.95
CA SER A 438 9.87 -26.58 39.35
C SER A 438 8.42 -26.24 39.01
N VAL A 439 8.13 -25.05 38.46
CA VAL A 439 6.78 -24.71 38.00
C VAL A 439 6.41 -25.63 36.86
N LYS A 440 5.32 -26.38 37.07
CA LYS A 440 4.74 -27.33 36.14
C LYS A 440 3.83 -26.56 35.18
N MET A 441 4.10 -26.67 33.88
CA MET A 441 3.29 -26.07 32.83
C MET A 441 2.50 -27.17 32.12
N GLN A 442 1.25 -26.88 31.77
CA GLN A 442 0.47 -27.78 30.91
C GLN A 442 0.98 -27.64 29.48
N CYS A 443 1.21 -28.77 28.83
CA CYS A 443 1.74 -28.79 27.48
C CYS A 443 1.07 -29.89 26.66
N THR A 444 0.87 -29.63 25.37
CA THR A 444 0.39 -30.64 24.43
C THR A 444 1.55 -31.05 23.55
N ARG A 445 1.93 -32.31 23.65
CA ARG A 445 2.94 -32.93 22.80
C ARG A 445 2.26 -33.52 21.58
N CYS A 446 2.76 -33.20 20.40
CA CYS A 446 2.31 -33.76 19.13
C CYS A 446 3.48 -34.49 18.47
N ASP A 447 3.31 -35.79 18.20
CA ASP A 447 4.33 -36.58 17.50
C ASP A 447 4.16 -36.49 15.96
N ALA A 448 5.11 -37.05 15.21
CA ALA A 448 5.12 -37.03 13.73
C ALA A 448 3.82 -37.56 13.07
N ASP A 449 3.13 -38.50 13.73
CA ASP A 449 1.88 -39.10 13.26
C ASP A 449 0.62 -38.24 13.56
N GLY A 450 0.80 -37.07 14.17
CA GLY A 450 -0.29 -36.17 14.55
C GLY A 450 -1.09 -36.64 15.77
N ALA A 451 -0.56 -37.60 16.54
CA ALA A 451 -1.10 -37.97 17.85
C ALA A 451 -0.75 -36.87 18.88
N ALA A 452 -1.78 -36.30 19.52
CA ALA A 452 -1.63 -35.25 20.51
C ALA A 452 -1.88 -35.80 21.93
N THR A 453 -0.91 -35.63 22.83
CA THR A 453 -1.02 -36.02 24.25
C THR A 453 -0.76 -34.82 25.13
N THR A 454 -1.70 -34.51 26.02
CA THR A 454 -1.51 -33.45 27.02
C THR A 454 -0.74 -33.99 28.21
N THR A 455 0.40 -33.38 28.49
CA THR A 455 1.28 -33.73 29.62
C THR A 455 1.55 -32.49 30.46
N THR A 456 2.20 -32.67 31.59
CA THR A 456 2.62 -31.58 32.46
C THR A 456 4.11 -31.70 32.68
N LEU A 457 4.86 -30.69 32.24
CA LEU A 457 6.33 -30.66 32.32
C LEU A 457 6.79 -29.45 33.12
N SER A 458 7.85 -29.63 33.90
CA SER A 458 8.55 -28.53 34.54
C SER A 458 9.47 -27.81 33.54
N LYS A 459 9.74 -26.53 33.80
CA LYS A 459 10.66 -25.74 32.97
C LYS A 459 12.06 -26.36 32.84
N ALA A 460 12.54 -27.00 33.91
CA ALA A 460 13.82 -27.72 33.91
C ALA A 460 13.78 -28.97 33.02
N GLU A 461 12.67 -29.73 33.06
CA GLU A 461 12.46 -30.89 32.17
C GLU A 461 12.43 -30.44 30.71
N VAL A 462 11.66 -29.39 30.38
CA VAL A 462 11.60 -28.83 29.01
C VAL A 462 12.97 -28.36 28.53
N ALA A 463 13.76 -27.66 29.36
CA ALA A 463 15.10 -27.23 29.00
C ALA A 463 16.02 -28.42 28.66
N SER A 464 15.94 -29.49 29.46
CA SER A 464 16.75 -30.69 29.28
C SER A 464 16.31 -31.54 28.09
N GLU A 465 15.01 -31.74 27.87
CA GLU A 465 14.47 -32.59 26.79
C GLU A 465 14.61 -31.91 25.42
N TYR A 466 14.49 -30.58 25.37
CA TYR A 466 14.53 -29.81 24.12
C TYR A 466 15.89 -29.14 23.85
N GLY A 467 16.92 -29.41 24.65
CA GLY A 467 18.27 -28.88 24.41
C GLY A 467 18.34 -27.34 24.45
N LEU A 468 17.52 -26.71 25.30
CA LEU A 468 17.42 -25.26 25.44
C LEU A 468 18.18 -24.78 26.67
N SER A 469 18.70 -23.55 26.60
CA SER A 469 19.25 -22.93 27.80
C SER A 469 18.10 -22.45 28.70
N PRO A 470 18.27 -22.41 30.04
CA PRO A 470 17.27 -21.84 30.93
C PRO A 470 16.91 -20.37 30.61
N ARG A 471 17.77 -19.66 29.86
CA ARG A 471 17.52 -18.28 29.39
C ARG A 471 16.49 -18.24 28.26
N ASP A 472 16.49 -19.23 27.37
CA ASP A 472 15.58 -19.28 26.22
C ASP A 472 14.12 -19.43 26.66
N LEU A 473 13.90 -20.13 27.78
CA LEU A 473 12.56 -20.33 28.35
C LEU A 473 12.09 -19.18 29.25
N GLN A 474 12.88 -18.12 29.46
CA GLN A 474 12.47 -17.00 30.32
C GLN A 474 11.29 -16.22 29.73
N VAL A 475 11.27 -16.07 28.41
CA VAL A 475 10.22 -15.32 27.69
C VAL A 475 8.92 -16.13 27.58
N VAL A 476 9.03 -17.45 27.64
CA VAL A 476 7.95 -18.43 27.41
C VAL A 476 7.03 -18.61 28.62
N ASP A 477 7.41 -18.10 29.78
CA ASP A 477 6.70 -18.22 31.05
C ASP A 477 6.00 -16.89 31.45
N VAL A 478 6.25 -15.82 30.70
CA VAL A 478 5.65 -14.51 30.99
C VAL A 478 4.20 -14.50 30.49
N PRO A 479 3.19 -14.18 31.31
CA PRO A 479 1.78 -14.16 30.88
C PRO A 479 1.43 -13.03 29.89
N SER A 480 2.38 -12.15 29.56
CA SER A 480 2.22 -11.18 28.48
C SER A 480 2.33 -11.87 27.11
N GLN A 481 1.59 -11.40 26.11
CA GLN A 481 1.71 -11.84 24.71
C GLN A 481 3.12 -11.63 24.12
N GLY A 482 3.98 -10.85 24.79
CA GLY A 482 5.39 -10.70 24.46
C GLY A 482 5.65 -10.10 23.09
N PHE A 483 6.93 -10.09 22.70
CA PHE A 483 7.33 -9.76 21.33
C PHE A 483 7.47 -11.07 20.54
N PRO A 484 6.90 -11.14 19.32
CA PRO A 484 7.12 -12.25 18.41
C PRO A 484 8.60 -12.46 18.18
N HIS A 485 9.07 -13.69 18.37
CA HIS A 485 10.45 -14.05 18.08
C HIS A 485 10.54 -15.55 17.75
N ILE A 486 11.42 -15.88 16.81
CA ILE A 486 11.71 -17.25 16.39
C ILE A 486 13.19 -17.49 16.67
N LEU A 487 13.48 -18.44 17.55
CA LEU A 487 14.85 -18.78 17.95
C LEU A 487 15.21 -20.15 17.42
N VAL A 488 16.29 -20.20 16.63
CA VAL A 488 16.86 -21.44 16.11
C VAL A 488 17.97 -21.90 17.06
N ARG A 489 17.91 -23.16 17.49
CA ARG A 489 18.93 -23.83 18.33
C ARG A 489 19.39 -25.11 17.64
N GLU A 490 20.38 -25.79 18.21
CA GLU A 490 21.00 -26.98 17.60
C GLU A 490 19.99 -28.10 17.26
N SER A 491 18.99 -28.34 18.10
CA SER A 491 18.00 -29.42 17.92
C SER A 491 16.54 -28.99 18.00
N THR A 492 16.27 -27.69 18.20
CA THR A 492 14.93 -27.19 18.52
C THR A 492 14.72 -25.78 17.96
N ILE A 493 13.53 -25.52 17.42
CA ILE A 493 13.07 -24.19 17.04
C ILE A 493 12.02 -23.74 18.07
N LEU A 494 12.29 -22.61 18.72
CA LEU A 494 11.35 -21.96 19.63
C LEU A 494 10.59 -20.89 18.85
N VAL A 495 9.27 -21.03 18.77
CA VAL A 495 8.38 -20.04 18.15
C VAL A 495 7.52 -19.44 19.25
N HIS A 496 7.66 -18.14 19.47
CA HIS A 496 6.76 -17.39 20.32
C HIS A 496 6.11 -16.29 19.49
N VAL A 497 4.82 -16.42 19.22
CA VAL A 497 4.05 -15.43 18.47
C VAL A 497 2.72 -15.23 19.19
N PHE A 498 2.63 -14.15 19.94
CA PHE A 498 1.48 -13.79 20.79
C PHE A 498 1.15 -14.86 21.86
N ASP A 499 0.08 -15.59 21.63
CA ASP A 499 -0.47 -16.66 22.44
C ASP A 499 0.08 -18.04 22.02
N LEU A 500 0.69 -18.13 20.83
CA LEU A 500 1.26 -19.36 20.31
C LEU A 500 2.71 -19.51 20.80
N ARG A 501 2.95 -20.54 21.62
CA ARG A 501 4.27 -20.89 22.18
C ARG A 501 4.60 -22.33 21.83
N LEU A 502 5.53 -22.52 20.90
CA LEU A 502 5.86 -23.81 20.34
C LEU A 502 7.35 -24.12 20.48
N LEU A 503 7.65 -25.37 20.78
CA LEU A 503 8.97 -25.97 20.56
C LEU A 503 8.84 -27.02 19.47
N ILE A 504 9.62 -26.90 18.41
CA ILE A 504 9.58 -27.80 17.26
C ILE A 504 10.93 -28.51 17.17
N GLN A 505 10.90 -29.85 17.17
CA GLN A 505 12.06 -30.70 16.88
C GLN A 505 11.82 -31.45 15.56
N ALA A 506 12.80 -32.25 15.12
CA ALA A 506 12.72 -33.03 13.88
C ALA A 506 11.64 -34.14 13.87
N ASP A 507 11.09 -34.53 15.03
CA ASP A 507 10.13 -35.64 15.17
C ASP A 507 8.90 -35.33 16.04
N ARG A 508 8.88 -34.19 16.74
CA ARG A 508 7.82 -33.84 17.71
C ARG A 508 7.67 -32.33 17.88
N ILE A 509 6.49 -31.90 18.33
CA ILE A 509 6.17 -30.51 18.69
C ILE A 509 5.65 -30.47 20.12
N LEU A 510 6.01 -29.43 20.86
CA LEU A 510 5.45 -29.11 22.17
C LEU A 510 4.74 -27.76 22.11
N LEU A 511 3.42 -27.75 22.31
CA LEU A 511 2.62 -26.54 22.53
C LEU A 511 2.54 -26.26 24.03
N LEU A 512 3.04 -25.10 24.44
CA LEU A 512 3.07 -24.68 25.84
C LEU A 512 1.81 -23.86 26.15
N HIS A 513 1.02 -24.34 27.10
CA HIS A 513 -0.16 -23.63 27.58
C HIS A 513 0.25 -22.75 28.75
N VAL A 514 -0.10 -21.47 28.66
CA VAL A 514 0.17 -20.49 29.70
C VAL A 514 -1.15 -20.13 30.33
N ASP A 515 -1.20 -20.17 31.66
CA ASP A 515 -2.41 -19.89 32.43
C ASP A 515 -2.97 -18.50 32.08
N GLY A 516 -4.22 -18.46 31.60
CA GLY A 516 -4.89 -17.23 31.15
C GLY A 516 -4.75 -16.89 29.66
N LEU A 517 -3.98 -17.66 28.89
CA LEU A 517 -3.82 -17.54 27.43
C LEU A 517 -4.20 -18.83 26.66
N ALA A 518 -4.51 -19.92 27.35
CA ALA A 518 -5.11 -21.09 26.74
C ALA A 518 -6.53 -20.73 26.22
N ASP A 519 -6.90 -21.18 25.02
CA ASP A 519 -8.16 -20.88 24.29
C ASP A 519 -8.26 -19.57 23.48
N THR A 520 -7.13 -19.04 23.02
CA THR A 520 -7.19 -18.00 21.99
C THR A 520 -7.43 -18.56 20.59
N THR A 521 -8.01 -17.72 19.72
CA THR A 521 -8.37 -18.08 18.33
C THR A 521 -7.18 -18.65 17.55
N ILE A 522 -5.96 -18.12 17.73
CA ILE A 522 -4.77 -18.56 16.98
C ILE A 522 -4.33 -19.96 17.42
N SER A 523 -4.32 -20.25 18.72
CA SER A 523 -3.94 -21.57 19.25
C SER A 523 -4.91 -22.68 18.83
N GLN A 524 -6.21 -22.37 18.79
CA GLN A 524 -7.24 -23.28 18.31
C GLN A 524 -7.13 -23.56 16.81
N VAL A 525 -6.93 -22.50 16.00
CA VAL A 525 -6.70 -22.63 14.55
C VAL A 525 -5.45 -23.45 14.27
N PHE A 526 -4.38 -23.21 15.04
CA PHE A 526 -3.14 -23.98 14.92
C PHE A 526 -3.32 -25.46 15.18
N THR A 527 -4.00 -25.82 16.28
CA THR A 527 -4.22 -27.23 16.62
C THR A 527 -5.01 -27.95 15.53
N TYR A 528 -5.99 -27.27 14.94
CA TYR A 528 -6.78 -27.80 13.82
C TYR A 528 -5.95 -27.93 12.53
N ASP A 529 -5.20 -26.91 12.14
CA ASP A 529 -4.39 -26.90 10.92
C ASP A 529 -3.23 -27.91 11.00
N LEU A 530 -2.60 -28.02 12.18
CA LEU A 530 -1.52 -28.96 12.43
C LEU A 530 -1.99 -30.41 12.27
N GLN A 531 -3.13 -30.78 12.85
CA GLN A 531 -3.66 -32.14 12.74
C GLN A 531 -3.99 -32.51 11.28
N ASN A 532 -4.52 -31.57 10.50
CA ASN A 532 -4.81 -31.79 9.09
C ASN A 532 -3.53 -31.93 8.25
N LYS A 533 -2.52 -31.08 8.51
CA LYS A 533 -1.21 -31.11 7.81
C LYS A 533 -0.36 -32.33 8.17
N LEU A 534 -0.52 -32.89 9.37
CA LEU A 534 0.21 -34.09 9.80
C LEU A 534 -0.47 -35.41 9.37
N ARG A 535 -1.81 -35.48 9.31
CA ARG A 535 -2.56 -36.70 8.93
C ARG A 535 -2.64 -37.00 7.44
N GLY A 536 -2.15 -36.10 6.59
CA GLY A 536 -1.94 -36.38 5.16
C GLY A 536 -3.18 -36.28 4.28
N ASP A 537 -4.24 -35.59 4.69
CA ASP A 537 -5.44 -35.40 3.87
C ASP A 537 -5.57 -33.94 3.39
N GLY A 538 -5.19 -33.70 2.14
CA GLY A 538 -5.58 -32.51 1.36
C GLY A 538 -4.87 -31.18 1.64
N SER A 539 -3.65 -31.00 1.12
CA SER A 539 -3.17 -29.65 0.74
C SER A 539 -2.48 -29.68 -0.63
N HIS A 540 -2.67 -28.58 -1.38
CA HIS A 540 -2.41 -28.43 -2.82
C HIS A 540 -1.01 -28.90 -3.29
N VAL A 541 -0.98 -29.44 -4.51
CA VAL A 541 0.12 -30.14 -5.22
C VAL A 541 1.40 -29.30 -5.48
N LEU A 542 1.58 -28.12 -4.89
CA LEU A 542 2.69 -27.21 -5.21
C LEU A 542 3.93 -27.29 -4.29
N HIS A 543 3.87 -27.94 -3.12
CA HIS A 543 4.98 -28.00 -2.14
C HIS A 543 5.41 -29.42 -1.72
N ARG A 544 5.40 -30.39 -2.64
CA ARG A 544 5.75 -31.79 -2.29
C ARG A 544 7.22 -32.01 -1.90
N LYS A 545 8.16 -31.12 -2.27
CA LYS A 545 9.57 -31.22 -1.83
C LYS A 545 9.86 -30.57 -0.46
N LEU A 546 9.07 -29.57 -0.06
CA LEU A 546 9.18 -28.91 1.26
C LEU A 546 8.59 -29.79 2.38
N GLY A 547 7.62 -30.63 2.04
CA GLY A 547 6.80 -31.40 2.97
C GLY A 547 7.44 -32.65 3.59
N GLU A 548 8.69 -33.00 3.27
CA GLU A 548 9.32 -34.19 3.87
C GLU A 548 9.82 -33.93 5.30
N ALA A 549 10.37 -32.73 5.56
CA ALA A 549 10.84 -32.35 6.89
C ALA A 549 9.66 -31.98 7.82
N PHE A 550 9.54 -32.69 8.94
CA PHE A 550 8.45 -32.51 9.89
C PHE A 550 8.46 -31.09 10.51
N GLU A 551 9.64 -30.57 10.81
CA GLU A 551 9.84 -29.27 11.45
C GLU A 551 9.36 -28.09 10.58
N LEU A 552 9.56 -28.15 9.26
CA LEU A 552 9.13 -27.09 8.34
C LEU A 552 7.61 -27.10 8.16
N ARG A 553 6.99 -28.29 8.14
CA ARG A 553 5.53 -28.46 8.10
C ARG A 553 4.85 -27.89 9.36
N ALA A 554 5.46 -28.14 10.51
CA ALA A 554 5.02 -27.60 11.80
C ALA A 554 5.11 -26.07 11.83
N LEU A 555 6.22 -25.52 11.34
CA LEU A 555 6.46 -24.09 11.28
C LEU A 555 5.51 -23.39 10.31
N GLU A 556 5.27 -23.98 9.14
CA GLU A 556 4.28 -23.50 8.18
C GLU A 556 2.86 -23.49 8.77
N ALA A 557 2.46 -24.54 9.50
CA ALA A 557 1.18 -24.57 10.21
C ALA A 557 1.05 -23.43 11.24
N ALA A 558 2.13 -23.16 11.99
CA ALA A 558 2.17 -22.06 12.95
C ALA A 558 1.99 -20.69 12.26
N LEU A 559 2.78 -20.42 11.23
CA LEU A 559 2.71 -19.15 10.49
C LEU A 559 1.38 -18.96 9.74
N ALA A 560 0.86 -20.03 9.14
CA ALA A 560 -0.46 -20.02 8.49
C ALA A 560 -1.57 -19.64 9.48
N SER A 561 -1.52 -20.19 10.70
CA SER A 561 -2.52 -19.93 11.74
C SER A 561 -2.47 -18.50 12.24
N VAL A 562 -1.27 -17.95 12.43
CA VAL A 562 -1.07 -16.54 12.81
C VAL A 562 -1.56 -15.61 11.70
N ALA A 563 -1.23 -15.91 10.44
CA ALA A 563 -1.67 -15.13 9.28
C ALA A 563 -3.20 -15.12 9.16
N ALA A 564 -3.83 -16.29 9.18
CA ALA A 564 -5.28 -16.44 9.13
C ALA A 564 -5.97 -15.73 10.31
N GLY A 565 -5.41 -15.83 11.52
CA GLY A 565 -5.95 -15.16 12.70
C GLY A 565 -5.91 -13.64 12.58
N LEU A 566 -4.77 -13.06 12.18
CA LEU A 566 -4.64 -11.61 11.98
C LEU A 566 -5.51 -11.09 10.83
N GLU A 567 -5.59 -11.84 9.74
CA GLU A 567 -6.42 -11.49 8.59
C GLU A 567 -7.92 -11.52 8.96
N ALA A 568 -8.37 -12.54 9.70
CA ALA A 568 -9.75 -12.61 10.20
C ALA A 568 -10.09 -11.43 11.12
N LEU A 569 -9.19 -11.07 12.04
CA LEU A 569 -9.34 -9.90 12.91
C LEU A 569 -9.45 -8.60 12.10
N TYR A 570 -8.59 -8.44 11.09
CA TYR A 570 -8.62 -7.28 10.19
C TYR A 570 -9.94 -7.20 9.40
N LEU A 571 -10.37 -8.30 8.78
CA LEU A 571 -11.61 -8.35 8.01
C LEU A 571 -12.84 -8.04 8.86
N GLY A 572 -12.86 -8.53 10.11
CA GLY A 572 -13.88 -8.18 11.10
C GLY A 572 -13.90 -6.68 11.41
N ALA A 573 -12.75 -6.10 11.77
CA ALA A 573 -12.62 -4.67 12.04
C ALA A 573 -13.01 -3.81 10.82
N ARG A 574 -12.65 -4.23 9.61
CA ARG A 574 -13.03 -3.56 8.36
C ARG A 574 -14.53 -3.50 8.16
N ARG A 575 -15.23 -4.62 8.43
CA ARG A 575 -16.68 -4.68 8.36
C ARG A 575 -17.33 -3.75 9.40
N ASP A 576 -16.84 -3.79 10.64
CA ASP A 576 -17.39 -2.98 11.74
C ASP A 576 -17.23 -1.48 11.48
N VAL A 577 -16.06 -1.05 11.00
CA VAL A 577 -15.83 0.34 10.58
C VAL A 577 -16.76 0.74 9.44
N GLY A 578 -16.93 -0.11 8.43
CA GLY A 578 -17.84 0.15 7.31
C GLY A 578 -19.30 0.35 7.77
N LEU A 579 -19.77 -0.46 8.72
CA LEU A 579 -21.10 -0.33 9.30
C LEU A 579 -21.24 0.93 10.17
N ALA A 580 -20.23 1.24 10.98
CA ALA A 580 -20.21 2.43 11.84
C ALA A 580 -20.23 3.72 11.01
N LEU A 581 -19.46 3.79 9.92
CA LEU A 581 -19.46 4.93 9.01
C LEU A 581 -20.82 5.15 8.33
N ARG A 582 -21.49 4.08 7.89
CA ARG A 582 -22.85 4.17 7.31
C ARG A 582 -23.88 4.69 8.32
N ARG A 583 -23.84 4.17 9.55
CA ARG A 583 -24.71 4.66 10.64
C ARG A 583 -24.47 6.13 10.94
N LEU A 584 -23.21 6.55 10.92
CA LEU A 584 -22.83 7.95 11.15
C LEU A 584 -23.33 8.86 10.04
N ASP A 585 -23.26 8.43 8.78
CA ASP A 585 -23.83 9.17 7.65
C ASP A 585 -25.35 9.34 7.78
N GLU A 586 -26.06 8.28 8.19
CA GLU A 586 -27.50 8.32 8.47
C GLU A 586 -27.84 9.28 9.62
N GLN A 587 -27.10 9.24 10.73
CA GLN A 587 -27.31 10.12 11.88
C GLN A 587 -27.02 11.59 11.55
N MET A 588 -25.99 11.86 10.74
CA MET A 588 -25.68 13.20 10.26
C MET A 588 -26.80 13.80 9.38
N ALA A 589 -27.56 12.94 8.68
CA ALA A 589 -28.76 13.33 7.95
C ALA A 589 -29.96 13.60 8.88
N GLY A 590 -30.11 12.84 9.96
CA GLY A 590 -31.19 12.95 10.96
C GLY A 590 -31.16 14.20 11.86
N ARG A 591 -30.10 15.02 11.82
CA ARG A 591 -29.90 16.25 12.61
C ARG A 591 -29.82 16.09 14.14
N GLU A 592 -29.73 14.87 14.67
CA GLU A 592 -29.54 14.64 16.10
C GLU A 592 -28.07 14.77 16.50
N GLU A 593 -27.69 15.82 17.23
CA GLU A 593 -26.27 16.11 17.54
C GLU A 593 -25.68 15.18 18.62
N GLU A 594 -26.52 14.63 19.51
CA GLU A 594 -26.09 13.76 20.62
C GLU A 594 -25.71 12.35 20.15
N SER A 595 -26.40 11.81 19.14
CA SER A 595 -26.11 10.49 18.55
C SER A 595 -24.77 10.49 17.79
N VAL A 596 -24.46 11.60 17.11
CA VAL A 596 -23.20 11.79 16.35
C VAL A 596 -21.96 11.69 17.26
N HIS A 597 -21.99 12.28 18.46
CA HIS A 597 -20.86 12.22 19.39
C HIS A 597 -20.63 10.80 19.92
N THR A 598 -21.68 10.01 20.07
CA THR A 598 -21.60 8.61 20.49
C THR A 598 -21.01 7.74 19.38
N ALA A 599 -21.49 7.90 18.14
CA ALA A 599 -20.93 7.21 16.98
C ALA A 599 -19.45 7.58 16.72
N LEU A 600 -19.04 8.82 17.01
CA LEU A 600 -17.64 9.22 16.95
C LEU A 600 -16.76 8.49 17.96
N ARG A 601 -17.26 8.28 19.19
CA ARG A 601 -16.56 7.48 20.21
C ARG A 601 -16.44 6.03 19.79
N GLU A 602 -17.47 5.46 19.17
CA GLU A 602 -17.42 4.11 18.60
C GLU A 602 -16.35 4.00 17.50
N LEU A 603 -16.28 4.96 16.58
CA LEU A 603 -15.23 5.01 15.56
C LEU A 603 -13.81 5.08 16.17
N LEU A 604 -13.63 5.86 17.23
CA LEU A 604 -12.35 5.93 17.94
C LEU A 604 -11.99 4.61 18.64
N ASP A 605 -12.96 3.86 19.16
CA ASP A 605 -12.71 2.52 19.70
C ASP A 605 -12.26 1.56 18.58
N MET A 606 -12.92 1.63 17.42
CA MET A 606 -12.54 0.84 16.24
C MET A 606 -11.15 1.22 15.72
N ALA A 607 -10.77 2.51 15.75
CA ALA A 607 -9.43 2.96 15.39
C ALA A 607 -8.36 2.38 16.32
N ARG A 608 -8.63 2.27 17.63
CA ARG A 608 -7.72 1.61 18.59
C ARG A 608 -7.57 0.12 18.29
N ARG A 609 -8.67 -0.56 17.94
CA ARG A 609 -8.62 -1.99 17.53
C ARG A 609 -7.79 -2.18 16.26
N LEU A 610 -7.97 -1.31 15.27
CA LEU A 610 -7.14 -1.32 14.06
C LEU A 610 -5.66 -1.06 14.35
N ALA A 611 -5.36 -0.15 15.27
CA ALA A 611 -3.99 0.11 15.71
C ALA A 611 -3.36 -1.12 16.38
N ASP A 612 -4.11 -1.84 17.22
CA ASP A 612 -3.65 -3.10 17.83
C ASP A 612 -3.38 -4.18 16.77
N ILE A 613 -4.30 -4.37 15.81
CA ILE A 613 -4.11 -5.34 14.70
C ILE A 613 -2.89 -4.97 13.85
N GLU A 614 -2.74 -3.70 13.49
CA GLU A 614 -1.62 -3.19 12.72
C GLU A 614 -0.30 -3.41 13.45
N GLN A 615 -0.25 -3.05 14.75
CA GLN A 615 0.93 -3.25 15.58
C GLN A 615 1.28 -4.74 15.68
N ARG A 616 0.30 -5.62 15.91
CA ARG A 616 0.52 -7.07 15.96
C ARG A 616 1.10 -7.58 14.65
N ALA A 617 0.47 -7.28 13.51
CA ALA A 617 0.97 -7.70 12.20
C ALA A 617 2.39 -7.16 11.93
N ARG A 618 2.68 -5.92 12.35
CA ARG A 618 4.02 -5.31 12.24
C ARG A 618 5.06 -6.06 13.06
N LEU A 619 4.71 -6.47 14.28
CA LEU A 619 5.61 -7.21 15.16
C LEU A 619 5.97 -8.58 14.57
N VAL A 620 5.00 -9.33 14.03
CA VAL A 620 5.27 -10.62 13.36
C VAL A 620 6.12 -10.42 12.12
N ARG A 621 5.77 -9.43 11.30
CA ARG A 621 6.54 -9.06 10.10
C ARG A 621 8.00 -8.75 10.46
N ASN A 622 8.24 -7.98 11.53
CA ASN A 622 9.59 -7.64 11.96
C ASN A 622 10.36 -8.87 12.47
N ALA A 623 9.71 -9.81 13.17
CA ALA A 623 10.33 -11.06 13.61
C ALA A 623 10.74 -11.95 12.42
N LEU A 624 9.87 -12.07 11.41
CA LEU A 624 10.20 -12.75 10.15
C LEU A 624 11.32 -12.04 9.41
N GLN A 625 11.33 -10.70 9.44
CA GLN A 625 12.41 -9.92 8.83
C GLN A 625 13.76 -10.19 9.49
N GLU A 626 13.80 -10.34 10.81
CA GLU A 626 15.02 -10.66 11.55
C GLU A 626 15.56 -12.04 11.15
N LEU A 627 14.69 -13.05 11.04
CA LEU A 627 15.08 -14.39 10.59
C LEU A 627 15.54 -14.42 9.13
N LEU A 628 14.87 -13.67 8.24
CA LEU A 628 15.25 -13.49 6.83
C LEU A 628 16.58 -12.72 6.63
N ARG A 629 17.19 -12.17 7.68
CA ARG A 629 18.49 -11.47 7.59
C ARG A 629 19.69 -12.39 7.74
N GLU A 630 19.53 -13.46 8.50
CA GLU A 630 20.63 -14.34 8.90
C GLU A 630 20.52 -15.66 8.15
N ASP A 631 21.22 -15.75 7.02
CA ASP A 631 21.24 -16.94 6.16
C ASP A 631 21.61 -18.22 6.93
N GLN A 632 22.46 -18.09 7.95
CA GLN A 632 22.85 -19.17 8.84
C GLN A 632 21.68 -19.69 9.67
N ASP A 633 20.86 -18.80 10.24
CA ASP A 633 19.68 -19.19 11.01
C ASP A 633 18.66 -19.90 10.11
N MET A 634 18.52 -19.47 8.86
CA MET A 634 17.65 -20.13 7.89
C MET A 634 18.14 -21.54 7.51
N ALA A 635 19.44 -21.72 7.32
CA ALA A 635 20.04 -23.04 7.08
C ALA A 635 19.93 -23.96 8.30
N ASP A 636 20.00 -23.40 9.51
CA ASP A 636 19.89 -24.15 10.77
C ASP A 636 18.46 -24.63 11.10
N LEU A 637 17.44 -24.21 10.34
CA LEU A 637 16.06 -24.67 10.49
C LEU A 637 15.83 -26.12 10.01
N TYR A 638 16.73 -26.68 9.19
CA TYR A 638 16.66 -28.06 8.71
C TYR A 638 17.12 -29.05 9.80
N LEU A 639 16.30 -29.22 10.84
CA LEU A 639 16.62 -30.05 12.01
C LEU A 639 16.74 -31.54 11.65
N THR A 640 15.93 -32.05 10.72
CA THR A 640 15.96 -33.44 10.28
C THR A 640 17.29 -33.79 9.62
N ASP A 641 17.77 -32.93 8.70
CA ASP A 641 19.06 -33.13 8.04
C ASP A 641 20.24 -32.94 8.99
N LYS A 642 20.12 -32.00 9.94
CA LYS A 642 21.13 -31.77 10.98
C LYS A 642 21.28 -32.97 11.91
N ARG A 643 20.17 -33.65 12.24
CA ARG A 643 20.17 -34.93 12.97
C ARG A 643 20.84 -36.05 12.16
N ASP A 644 20.65 -36.07 10.85
CA ASP A 644 21.28 -37.03 9.93
C ASP A 644 22.75 -36.71 9.60
N GLY A 645 23.32 -35.65 10.20
CA GLY A 645 24.69 -35.21 9.97
C GLY A 645 24.92 -34.43 8.66
N ARG A 646 23.84 -34.11 7.92
CA ARG A 646 23.87 -33.29 6.71
C ARG A 646 23.60 -31.82 7.09
N ARG A 647 24.66 -31.07 7.40
CA ARG A 647 24.52 -29.62 7.63
C ARG A 647 24.42 -28.90 6.28
N HIS A 648 23.33 -28.18 6.08
CA HIS A 648 23.14 -27.31 4.92
C HIS A 648 24.16 -26.18 4.93
N ALA A 649 24.68 -25.83 3.76
CA ALA A 649 25.48 -24.63 3.65
C ALA A 649 24.60 -23.39 3.86
N ALA A 650 25.17 -22.29 4.35
CA ALA A 650 24.47 -21.01 4.49
C ALA A 650 23.96 -20.41 3.16
N ALA A 651 24.14 -21.07 2.01
CA ALA A 651 23.57 -20.69 0.72
C ALA A 651 22.41 -21.60 0.27
N GLU A 652 22.14 -22.69 1.00
CA GLU A 652 21.16 -23.74 0.68
C GLU A 652 19.87 -23.58 1.51
N HIS A 653 19.35 -22.35 1.61
CA HIS A 653 18.14 -22.01 2.37
C HIS A 653 16.99 -21.46 1.50
N GLU A 654 17.08 -21.62 0.17
CA GLU A 654 16.15 -21.02 -0.80
C GLU A 654 14.69 -21.38 -0.52
N GLU A 655 14.42 -22.61 -0.10
CA GLU A 655 13.06 -23.10 0.16
C GLU A 655 12.44 -22.48 1.42
N VAL A 656 13.20 -22.40 2.51
CA VAL A 656 12.82 -21.73 3.77
C VAL A 656 12.64 -20.22 3.53
N GLU A 657 13.50 -19.63 2.71
CA GLU A 657 13.40 -18.22 2.33
C GLU A 657 12.08 -17.94 1.60
N TYR A 658 11.67 -18.79 0.65
CA TYR A 658 10.36 -18.64 -0.02
C TYR A 658 9.18 -18.76 0.95
N LEU A 659 9.24 -19.71 1.91
CA LEU A 659 8.21 -19.88 2.93
C LEU A 659 8.04 -18.60 3.77
N PHE A 660 9.13 -18.07 4.32
CA PHE A 660 9.08 -16.85 5.13
C PHE A 660 8.77 -15.60 4.31
N GLU A 661 9.25 -15.47 3.07
CA GLU A 661 8.89 -14.34 2.20
C GLU A 661 7.38 -14.31 1.94
N SER A 662 6.73 -15.46 1.78
CA SER A 662 5.28 -15.55 1.60
C SER A 662 4.52 -15.00 2.81
N TYR A 663 4.84 -15.46 4.02
CA TYR A 663 4.19 -14.99 5.24
C TYR A 663 4.57 -13.56 5.62
N PHE A 664 5.81 -13.13 5.32
CA PHE A 664 6.22 -11.74 5.46
C PHE A 664 5.32 -10.83 4.62
N ARG A 665 5.05 -11.19 3.36
CA ARG A 665 4.15 -10.41 2.48
C ARG A 665 2.72 -10.42 2.97
N ALA A 666 2.22 -11.56 3.47
CA ALA A 666 0.87 -11.65 4.03
C ALA A 666 0.70 -10.69 5.21
N HIS A 667 1.65 -10.66 6.16
CA HIS A 667 1.58 -9.73 7.30
C HIS A 667 1.81 -8.27 6.91
N ASP A 668 2.69 -7.98 5.95
CA ASP A 668 2.91 -6.61 5.46
C ASP A 668 1.67 -6.03 4.77
N ALA A 669 0.90 -6.87 4.06
CA ALA A 669 -0.39 -6.47 3.50
C ALA A 669 -1.38 -6.05 4.60
N VAL A 670 -1.54 -6.85 5.66
CA VAL A 670 -2.41 -6.52 6.80
C VAL A 670 -1.97 -5.21 7.48
N VAL A 671 -0.66 -5.00 7.65
CA VAL A 671 -0.11 -3.74 8.18
C VAL A 671 -0.54 -2.55 7.33
N HIS A 672 -0.35 -2.63 6.01
CA HIS A 672 -0.65 -1.52 5.12
C HIS A 672 -2.15 -1.22 5.07
N GLU A 673 -2.97 -2.27 4.99
CA GLU A 673 -4.43 -2.16 4.90
C GLU A 673 -5.06 -1.65 6.19
N ALA A 674 -4.60 -2.11 7.36
CA ALA A 674 -5.06 -1.63 8.66
C ALA A 674 -4.67 -0.16 8.88
N ALA A 675 -3.43 0.22 8.53
CA ALA A 675 -2.96 1.61 8.63
C ALA A 675 -3.77 2.56 7.72
N ALA A 676 -4.07 2.13 6.49
CA ALA A 676 -4.87 2.91 5.55
C ALA A 676 -6.30 3.12 6.07
N LEU A 677 -6.93 2.06 6.60
CA LEU A 677 -8.29 2.15 7.15
C LEU A 677 -8.34 3.03 8.40
N MET A 678 -7.37 2.88 9.31
CA MET A 678 -7.25 3.73 10.49
C MET A 678 -7.09 5.21 10.11
N ALA A 679 -6.26 5.51 9.11
CA ALA A 679 -6.10 6.88 8.61
C ALA A 679 -7.41 7.44 8.03
N ASN A 680 -8.23 6.62 7.39
CA ASN A 680 -9.55 7.04 6.91
C ASN A 680 -10.51 7.33 8.06
N VAL A 681 -10.52 6.51 9.12
CA VAL A 681 -11.34 6.76 10.32
C VAL A 681 -10.96 8.11 10.96
N HIS A 682 -9.67 8.39 11.13
CA HIS A 682 -9.20 9.68 11.67
C HIS A 682 -9.59 10.86 10.79
N ARG A 683 -9.46 10.75 9.46
CA ARG A 683 -9.90 11.81 8.54
C ARG A 683 -11.40 12.09 8.65
N THR A 684 -12.22 11.05 8.82
CA THR A 684 -13.66 11.21 9.02
C THR A 684 -13.96 11.88 10.37
N ASP A 685 -13.26 11.49 11.44
CA ASP A 685 -13.37 12.13 12.77
C ASP A 685 -13.09 13.64 12.68
N ASP A 686 -11.96 14.02 12.08
CA ASP A 686 -11.56 15.42 11.90
C ASP A 686 -12.58 16.21 11.05
N THR A 687 -13.08 15.59 9.99
CA THR A 687 -14.09 16.20 9.09
C THR A 687 -15.39 16.46 9.84
N ILE A 688 -15.86 15.50 10.63
CA ILE A 688 -17.11 15.65 11.38
C ILE A 688 -16.96 16.67 12.51
N ARG A 689 -15.83 16.66 13.23
CA ARG A 689 -15.53 17.70 14.24
C ARG A 689 -15.53 19.09 13.63
N SER A 690 -14.97 19.24 12.42
CA SER A 690 -15.00 20.50 11.68
C SER A 690 -16.43 20.93 11.32
N ILE A 691 -17.27 20.00 10.85
CA ILE A 691 -18.68 20.28 10.54
C ILE A 691 -19.44 20.72 11.80
N LEU A 692 -19.27 20.02 12.92
CA LEU A 692 -19.92 20.35 14.20
C LEU A 692 -19.46 21.72 14.72
N ALA A 693 -18.16 22.02 14.64
CA ALA A 693 -17.63 23.34 15.00
C ALA A 693 -18.25 24.46 14.14
N ASN A 694 -18.44 24.22 12.84
CA ASN A 694 -19.10 25.18 11.95
C ASN A 694 -20.58 25.39 12.32
N ARG A 695 -21.32 24.32 12.66
CA ARG A 695 -22.72 24.43 13.13
C ARG A 695 -22.82 25.25 14.41
N ARG A 696 -21.95 24.98 15.41
CA ARG A 696 -21.89 25.78 16.64
C ARG A 696 -21.62 27.26 16.35
N ASN A 697 -20.69 27.54 15.43
CA ASN A 697 -20.38 28.90 15.01
C ASN A 697 -21.58 29.57 14.32
N GLN A 698 -22.34 28.85 13.49
CA GLN A 698 -23.56 29.36 12.87
C GLN A 698 -24.65 29.69 13.90
N ILE A 699 -24.85 28.84 14.90
CA ILE A 699 -25.82 29.06 15.99
C ILE A 699 -25.43 30.30 16.79
N MET A 700 -24.18 30.38 17.22
CA MET A 700 -23.67 31.55 17.95
C MET A 700 -23.86 32.85 17.15
N ILE A 701 -23.61 32.83 15.84
CA ILE A 701 -23.82 34.00 14.97
C ILE A 701 -25.31 34.37 14.87
N LEU A 702 -26.20 33.37 14.80
CA LEU A 702 -27.64 33.61 14.75
C LEU A 702 -28.13 34.25 16.05
N GLU A 703 -27.70 33.71 17.20
CA GLU A 703 -27.99 34.24 18.52
C GLU A 703 -27.55 35.71 18.64
N THR A 704 -26.29 36.02 18.29
CA THR A 704 -25.80 37.40 18.30
C THR A 704 -26.61 38.32 17.38
N LYS A 705 -27.11 37.84 16.24
CA LYS A 705 -27.98 38.64 15.36
C LYS A 705 -29.34 38.93 16.00
N VAL A 706 -29.91 37.96 16.71
CA VAL A 706 -31.18 38.12 17.45
C VAL A 706 -30.99 39.08 18.63
N GLU A 707 -29.86 39.03 19.34
CA GLU A 707 -29.56 40.00 20.40
C GLU A 707 -29.43 41.42 19.87
N ILE A 708 -28.71 41.61 18.76
CA ILE A 708 -28.62 42.91 18.06
C ILE A 708 -30.02 43.39 17.66
N ALA A 709 -30.89 42.47 17.23
CA ALA A 709 -32.26 42.77 16.87
C ALA A 709 -33.07 43.31 18.04
N MET A 710 -33.03 42.60 19.17
CA MET A 710 -33.73 42.99 20.38
C MET A 710 -33.21 44.33 20.92
N LEU A 711 -31.90 44.57 20.90
CA LEU A 711 -31.32 45.85 21.33
C LEU A 711 -31.79 47.04 20.47
N ALA A 712 -31.86 46.86 19.15
CA ALA A 712 -32.35 47.89 18.25
C ALA A 712 -33.84 48.20 18.49
N MET A 713 -34.66 47.17 18.70
CA MET A 713 -36.08 47.34 19.05
C MET A 713 -36.26 47.99 20.42
N ALA A 714 -35.45 47.61 21.42
CA ALA A 714 -35.48 48.21 22.76
C ALA A 714 -35.17 49.71 22.75
N THR A 715 -34.29 50.15 21.84
CA THR A 715 -33.98 51.58 21.67
C THR A 715 -35.18 52.35 21.11
N ALA A 716 -35.92 51.77 20.16
CA ALA A 716 -37.13 52.37 19.62
C ALA A 716 -38.27 52.41 20.66
N THR A 717 -38.43 51.35 21.45
CA THR A 717 -39.44 51.31 22.52
C THR A 717 -39.13 52.26 23.68
N LEU A 718 -37.85 52.51 23.99
CA LEU A 718 -37.44 53.51 24.98
C LEU A 718 -37.93 54.91 24.60
N VAL A 719 -37.78 55.30 23.32
CA VAL A 719 -38.29 56.59 22.81
C VAL A 719 -39.82 56.65 22.95
N ALA A 720 -40.52 55.58 22.59
CA ALA A 720 -41.97 55.50 22.79
C ALA A 720 -42.37 55.61 24.28
N GLY A 721 -41.61 54.98 25.18
CA GLY A 721 -41.83 55.05 26.62
C GLY A 721 -41.65 56.47 27.19
N TRP A 722 -40.65 57.22 26.74
CA TRP A 722 -40.45 58.62 27.15
C TRP A 722 -41.63 59.52 26.79
N TYR A 723 -42.16 59.40 25.57
CA TYR A 723 -43.32 60.18 25.13
C TYR A 723 -44.66 59.61 25.60
N GLY A 724 -44.69 58.34 26.04
CA GLY A 724 -45.86 57.73 26.70
C GLY A 724 -46.02 58.15 28.17
N MET A 725 -44.99 58.73 28.78
CA MET A 725 -45.11 59.37 30.10
C MET A 725 -45.75 60.75 29.97
N ASN A 726 -46.70 61.05 30.85
CA ASN A 726 -47.43 62.33 30.91
C ASN A 726 -46.53 63.49 31.38
N THR A 727 -45.54 63.81 30.56
CA THR A 727 -44.60 64.92 30.73
C THR A 727 -45.00 66.03 29.75
N VAL A 728 -45.05 67.28 30.24
CA VAL A 728 -45.47 68.43 29.42
C VAL A 728 -44.55 68.54 28.21
N ASN A 729 -45.08 68.24 27.04
CA ASN A 729 -44.35 68.29 25.79
C ASN A 729 -44.97 69.38 24.92
N PHE A 730 -44.20 70.43 24.60
CA PHE A 730 -44.64 71.56 23.77
C PHE A 730 -44.99 71.20 22.31
N LEU A 731 -45.15 69.90 21.99
CA LEU A 731 -45.48 69.32 20.69
C LEU A 731 -46.92 68.78 20.62
N GLU A 732 -47.68 68.83 21.73
CA GLU A 732 -49.05 68.28 21.85
C GLU A 732 -50.06 68.90 20.88
N GLN A 733 -49.85 70.14 20.43
CA GLN A 733 -50.76 70.86 19.53
C GLN A 733 -50.49 70.61 18.03
N SER A 734 -49.46 69.82 17.68
CA SER A 734 -49.05 69.60 16.28
C SER A 734 -49.63 68.30 15.70
N GLY A 735 -50.37 68.40 14.59
CA GLY A 735 -50.97 67.25 13.89
C GLY A 735 -49.96 66.27 13.25
N TYR A 736 -48.68 66.64 13.13
CA TYR A 736 -47.63 65.82 12.50
C TYR A 736 -46.62 65.23 13.50
N ALA A 737 -46.61 65.69 14.76
CA ALA A 737 -45.58 65.31 15.74
C ALA A 737 -45.53 63.80 16.00
N PHE A 738 -46.68 63.13 16.08
CA PHE A 738 -46.78 61.69 16.25
C PHE A 738 -46.08 60.92 15.11
N ALA A 739 -46.36 61.29 13.86
CA ALA A 739 -45.78 60.62 12.69
C ALA A 739 -44.25 60.80 12.62
N VAL A 740 -43.74 61.98 12.98
CA VAL A 740 -42.30 62.28 12.98
C VAL A 740 -41.57 61.47 14.06
N ILE A 741 -42.11 61.36 15.27
CA ILE A 741 -41.47 60.61 16.36
C ILE A 741 -41.46 59.10 16.06
N VAL A 742 -42.58 58.54 15.58
CA VAL A 742 -42.69 57.13 15.23
C VAL A 742 -41.75 56.78 14.06
N SER A 743 -41.78 57.57 12.98
CA SER A 743 -40.88 57.33 11.84
C SER A 743 -39.40 57.51 12.22
N GLY A 744 -39.07 58.54 13.00
CA GLY A 744 -37.71 58.80 13.48
C GLY A 744 -37.16 57.70 14.39
N SER A 745 -37.98 57.16 15.29
CA SER A 745 -37.57 56.06 16.19
C SER A 745 -37.40 54.72 15.45
N VAL A 746 -38.25 54.42 14.47
CA VAL A 746 -38.09 53.24 13.60
C VAL A 746 -36.82 53.38 12.73
N LEU A 747 -36.58 54.54 12.13
CA LEU A 747 -35.37 54.81 11.34
C LEU A 747 -34.11 54.75 12.20
N GLY A 748 -34.14 55.36 13.39
CA GLY A 748 -33.04 55.31 14.36
C GLY A 748 -32.69 53.89 14.79
N GLY A 749 -33.70 53.09 15.16
CA GLY A 749 -33.52 51.66 15.47
C GLY A 749 -32.94 50.89 14.28
N GLY A 750 -33.43 51.14 13.07
CA GLY A 750 -32.90 50.54 11.83
C GLY A 750 -31.44 50.91 11.54
N MET A 751 -31.03 52.16 11.81
CA MET A 751 -29.64 52.58 11.67
C MET A 751 -28.72 51.88 12.67
N ILE A 752 -29.14 51.78 13.94
CA ILE A 752 -28.39 51.09 14.99
C ILE A 752 -28.21 49.60 14.65
N TRP A 753 -29.29 48.95 14.22
CA TRP A 753 -29.24 47.58 13.71
C TRP A 753 -28.21 47.43 12.59
N MET A 754 -28.29 48.29 11.57
CA MET A 754 -27.37 48.23 10.42
C MET A 754 -25.91 48.45 10.84
N PHE A 755 -25.67 49.40 11.76
CA PHE A 755 -24.34 49.68 12.29
C PHE A 755 -23.75 48.47 13.03
N LEU A 756 -24.52 47.86 13.93
CA LEU A 756 -24.08 46.70 14.71
C LEU A 756 -23.84 45.48 13.82
N LEU A 757 -24.70 45.22 12.82
CA LEU A 757 -24.46 44.16 11.84
C LEU A 757 -23.23 44.41 10.98
N ARG A 758 -22.97 45.66 10.55
CA ARG A 758 -21.75 46.01 9.80
C ARG A 758 -20.51 45.77 10.64
N ARG A 759 -20.54 46.12 11.93
CA ARG A 759 -19.44 45.87 12.87
C ARG A 759 -19.19 44.38 13.07
N LEU A 760 -20.25 43.58 13.23
CA LEU A 760 -20.16 42.12 13.33
C LEU A 760 -19.50 41.50 12.08
N ARG A 761 -19.89 41.93 10.87
CA ARG A 761 -19.23 41.49 9.62
C ARG A 761 -17.76 41.89 9.55
N ASN A 762 -17.39 43.08 10.03
CA ASN A 762 -16.01 43.56 9.99
C ASN A 762 -15.10 42.81 10.97
N ILE A 763 -15.59 42.47 12.17
CA ILE A 763 -14.87 41.63 13.13
C ILE A 763 -14.64 40.23 12.54
N ARG A 764 -15.65 39.68 11.85
CA ARG A 764 -15.53 38.38 11.17
C ARG A 764 -14.43 38.38 10.10
N ARG A 765 -14.30 39.45 9.31
CA ARG A 765 -13.28 39.58 8.27
C ARG A 765 -11.84 39.65 8.78
N LYS A 766 -11.62 39.85 10.09
CA LYS A 766 -10.29 39.93 10.70
C LYS A 766 -9.87 38.65 11.42
N LYS A 767 -10.79 37.70 11.63
CA LYS A 767 -10.54 36.41 12.30
C LYS A 767 -10.42 35.22 11.33
N PHE A 768 -10.71 35.43 10.06
CA PHE A 768 -10.30 34.62 8.93
C PHE A 768 -9.20 35.39 8.19
#